data_AF-A0A7S2C6Q2-F1
#
_entry.id   AF-A0A7S2C6Q2-F1
#
_cell.length_a   1.000
_cell.length_b   1.000
_cell.length_c   1.000
_cell.angle_alpha   90.00
_cell.angle_beta   90.00
_cell.angle_gamma   90.00
#
_symmetry.space_group_name_H-M   'P 1'
#
loop_
_entity.id
_entity.type
_entity.pdbx_description
1 polymer ?
#
loop_
_entity_poly.entity_id
_entity_poly.type
_entity_poly.pdbx_seq_one_letter_code
_entity_poly.pdbx_strand_id
1 'polypeptide(L)'
;MATSTGAGLNALPSTRQWPCTPALSECWLRNCEKCCKCCGRLWNYWYPHKFNRPANAAEWLTFFVFDIGTVVVSITDVLTDVTVILSYHARGYMTFFWLSSGVLFISSLVFSILFVGIFLQDRCNLFSNLKDERKLSKTANLLTHFVIAVVLTPFGQTFPVIIWAAETFYPHQDRGGGATTVTTLADGRLELKKPLSDVEIETMIERHGLVGDAATELRDRNLKMRWEQGDQLREYLKAQMMKHAPFVGEAITESVPQSLIQLVALIVIGQMTAGEDTSGSVDWLSVLSIILSIISIISKSYIVSISMVRSIFTFKMLAITYDTIALFYIFSSLFLGDASTPGAIEVPFLDRSLDPLSAIWLFSMAFITVWLYVVWIIFGIDVAYTEWEKRIKTLRGSGNDDTCVGWCEVTTEHIVMSLGFLAMGTVLWLPLMVVLTACNVSFIVIGLKNIEDPFNEEYFPLYSRVLRLFASGEDIKTKIQAYNCVAIECQYEVAHGGEQRNDFGPATLKAQWLPDQRKLKTNLPTDQTREMLFALNLPTFHLSNFRIANNTSMFSVVNSVAKDIDSQPTTDNHYGAAPGGINNTFHGAVNGMADDSAICSCCYSPECMGRKIRARIFCRQFRILLSQMVFVFTIFFYLLVSLLTLLYPPISFVMILSQRLGTQGASWDGVRTFQTILFCVCVLLLALLIWKVLTVLPWYIKCLWHMTPITRGISIITRSLNMPGSDKATVLDHVFRRVVTTYSARSGRPELDVYAEVDEHGEGSGGICTAYCMECMFLIGRAA
;
A
#
# COMPACT_ATOMS: atom_id res chain seq x y z
N MET A 1 -42.91 -0.84 -60.36
CA MET A 1 -44.35 -0.67 -60.65
C MET A 1 -45.09 -1.20 -59.44
N ALA A 2 -45.59 -0.34 -58.53
CA ALA A 2 -46.94 0.25 -58.57
C ALA A 2 -48.02 -0.87 -58.51
N THR A 3 -49.01 -0.92 -57.62
CA THR A 3 -49.68 0.10 -56.77
C THR A 3 -50.66 -0.61 -55.80
N SER A 4 -51.03 0.10 -54.73
CA SER A 4 -52.17 0.00 -53.78
C SER A 4 -53.44 -0.75 -54.24
N THR A 5 -54.26 -1.37 -53.37
CA THR A 5 -55.16 -0.87 -52.29
C THR A 5 -55.77 -2.11 -51.57
N GLY A 6 -56.36 -2.16 -50.37
CA GLY A 6 -56.79 -1.23 -49.31
C GLY A 6 -57.78 -1.96 -48.38
N ALA A 7 -57.84 -1.53 -47.10
CA ALA A 7 -58.83 -1.81 -46.03
C ALA A 7 -58.90 -3.25 -45.45
N GLY A 8 -58.96 -3.50 -44.14
CA GLY A 8 -59.01 -2.66 -42.93
C GLY A 8 -59.59 -3.49 -41.78
N LEU A 9 -58.98 -3.47 -40.58
CA LEU A 9 -59.65 -3.70 -39.29
C LEU A 9 -58.71 -3.36 -38.14
N ASN A 10 -59.22 -2.50 -37.25
CA ASN A 10 -58.57 -1.93 -36.08
C ASN A 10 -58.51 -2.95 -34.91
N ALA A 11 -57.45 -2.90 -34.09
CA ALA A 11 -57.52 -2.50 -32.67
C ALA A 11 -56.22 -2.81 -31.88
N LEU A 12 -55.77 -1.80 -31.12
CA LEU A 12 -54.85 -1.78 -29.96
C LEU A 12 -53.32 -1.81 -30.18
N PRO A 13 -52.62 -0.69 -29.87
CA PRO A 13 -51.24 -0.71 -29.39
C PRO A 13 -51.17 -0.45 -27.87
N SER A 14 -50.44 -1.30 -27.15
CA SER A 14 -50.05 -1.07 -25.76
C SER A 14 -48.80 -0.19 -25.70
N THR A 15 -48.98 1.13 -25.61
CA THR A 15 -47.92 2.06 -25.18
C THR A 15 -48.07 2.31 -23.68
N ARG A 16 -47.14 1.79 -22.86
CA ARG A 16 -46.98 2.25 -21.47
C ARG A 16 -46.32 3.62 -21.49
N GLN A 17 -47.14 4.67 -21.60
CA GLN A 17 -46.76 6.01 -21.18
C GLN A 17 -46.71 6.03 -19.65
N TRP A 18 -45.55 6.39 -19.09
CA TRP A 18 -45.44 6.80 -17.70
C TRP A 18 -45.98 8.23 -17.55
N PRO A 19 -46.87 8.51 -16.59
CA PRO A 19 -47.36 9.86 -16.38
C PRO A 19 -46.29 10.70 -15.68
N CYS A 20 -45.66 11.62 -16.42
CA CYS A 20 -45.05 12.80 -15.83
C CYS A 20 -46.14 13.58 -15.09
N THR A 21 -45.98 13.79 -13.78
CA THR A 21 -46.79 14.75 -13.02
C THR A 21 -45.90 15.91 -12.54
N PRO A 22 -46.33 17.18 -12.72
CA PRO A 22 -45.67 18.37 -12.16
C PRO A 22 -45.88 18.55 -10.64
N ALA A 23 -46.40 17.55 -9.93
CA ALA A 23 -46.91 17.72 -8.56
C ALA A 23 -45.82 17.67 -7.45
N LEU A 24 -44.59 17.29 -7.78
CA LEU A 24 -43.49 17.19 -6.81
C LEU A 24 -42.79 18.53 -6.55
N SER A 25 -42.80 19.46 -7.50
CA SER A 25 -42.22 20.80 -7.30
C SER A 25 -43.09 21.70 -6.43
N GLU A 26 -44.42 21.54 -6.45
CA GLU A 26 -45.34 22.31 -5.59
C GLU A 26 -45.34 21.85 -4.12
N CYS A 27 -44.94 20.61 -3.83
CA CYS A 27 -44.88 20.11 -2.45
C CYS A 27 -43.65 20.63 -1.69
N TRP A 28 -42.58 20.98 -2.40
CA TRP A 28 -41.33 21.49 -1.81
C TRP A 28 -41.45 22.92 -1.27
N LEU A 29 -42.44 23.71 -1.73
CA LEU A 29 -42.62 25.11 -1.36
C LEU A 29 -43.57 25.34 -0.17
N ARG A 30 -44.24 24.31 0.37
CA ARG A 30 -45.11 24.45 1.55
C ARG A 30 -44.51 23.72 2.75
N ASN A 31 -44.00 24.50 3.70
CA ASN A 31 -43.58 24.08 5.05
C ASN A 31 -44.68 23.28 5.77
N CYS A 32 -44.76 21.98 5.50
CA CYS A 32 -45.74 21.09 6.10
C CYS A 32 -45.03 20.03 6.96
N GLU A 33 -45.11 20.22 8.28
CA GLU A 33 -44.54 19.38 9.33
C GLU A 33 -44.98 17.89 9.23
N LYS A 34 -46.11 17.61 8.55
CA LYS A 34 -46.59 16.25 8.29
C LYS A 34 -45.84 15.52 7.16
N CYS A 35 -45.18 16.22 6.25
CA CYS A 35 -44.41 15.60 5.16
C CYS A 35 -43.08 15.00 5.66
N CYS A 36 -42.50 15.59 6.71
CA CYS A 36 -41.24 15.15 7.29
C CYS A 36 -41.31 13.71 7.87
N LYS A 37 -42.47 13.29 8.39
CA LYS A 37 -42.68 11.91 8.89
C LYS A 37 -42.82 10.85 7.78
N CYS A 38 -43.25 11.22 6.57
CA CYS A 38 -43.27 10.32 5.41
C CYS A 38 -41.91 10.26 4.72
N CYS A 39 -41.24 11.39 4.54
CA CYS A 39 -39.88 11.43 3.98
C CYS A 39 -38.86 10.75 4.91
N GLY A 40 -38.98 10.88 6.24
CA GLY A 40 -38.12 10.17 7.18
C GLY A 40 -38.24 8.64 7.13
N ARG A 41 -39.39 8.11 6.66
CA ARG A 41 -39.57 6.67 6.40
C ARG A 41 -38.98 6.23 5.05
N LEU A 42 -39.00 7.10 4.04
CA LEU A 42 -38.33 6.86 2.76
C LEU A 42 -36.80 6.95 2.88
N TRP A 43 -36.30 7.86 3.74
CA TRP A 43 -34.87 8.06 3.94
C TRP A 43 -34.21 6.86 4.65
N ASN A 44 -34.92 6.24 5.60
CA ASN A 44 -34.51 4.97 6.22
C ASN A 44 -34.53 3.78 5.25
N TYR A 45 -35.17 3.90 4.08
CA TYR A 45 -35.16 2.87 3.05
C TYR A 45 -33.96 3.00 2.09
N TRP A 46 -33.37 4.19 1.99
CA TRP A 46 -32.24 4.49 1.10
C TRP A 46 -30.87 4.53 1.80
N TYR A 47 -30.85 4.67 3.13
CA TYR A 47 -29.64 4.55 3.94
C TYR A 47 -29.69 3.31 4.83
N PRO A 48 -29.13 2.17 4.41
CA PRO A 48 -28.95 1.05 5.31
C PRO A 48 -27.79 1.39 6.26
N HIS A 49 -28.11 1.95 7.42
CA HIS A 49 -27.15 2.12 8.54
C HIS A 49 -26.63 0.80 9.14
N LYS A 50 -26.86 -0.33 8.46
CA LYS A 50 -26.31 -1.64 8.76
C LYS A 50 -25.90 -2.30 7.46
N PHE A 51 -24.68 -2.03 7.00
CA PHE A 51 -23.98 -2.87 6.02
C PHE A 51 -23.70 -4.30 6.54
N ASN A 52 -24.19 -4.65 7.73
CA ASN A 52 -24.09 -5.99 8.31
C ASN A 52 -24.98 -7.05 7.63
N ARG A 53 -25.79 -6.67 6.63
CA ARG A 53 -26.45 -7.63 5.74
C ARG A 53 -26.39 -7.11 4.30
N PRO A 54 -25.79 -7.86 3.35
CA PRO A 54 -25.92 -7.51 1.93
C PRO A 54 -27.40 -7.44 1.59
N ALA A 55 -27.78 -6.47 0.74
CA ALA A 55 -29.16 -6.19 0.41
C ALA A 55 -29.89 -7.40 -0.21
N ASN A 56 -29.11 -8.35 -0.77
CA ASN A 56 -29.61 -9.55 -1.42
C ASN A 56 -28.96 -10.81 -0.83
N ALA A 57 -29.76 -11.80 -0.43
CA ALA A 57 -29.28 -13.11 0.02
C ALA A 57 -28.38 -13.81 -1.03
N ALA A 58 -28.58 -13.49 -2.31
CA ALA A 58 -27.78 -13.99 -3.42
C ALA A 58 -26.30 -13.56 -3.34
N GLU A 59 -26.03 -12.31 -2.98
CA GLU A 59 -24.65 -11.82 -2.87
C GLU A 59 -23.93 -12.49 -1.70
N TRP A 60 -24.62 -12.64 -0.57
CA TRP A 60 -24.08 -13.38 0.58
C TRP A 60 -23.77 -14.82 0.23
N LEU A 61 -24.67 -15.49 -0.49
CA LEU A 61 -24.48 -16.85 -0.96
C LEU A 61 -23.26 -16.95 -1.89
N THR A 62 -23.04 -15.98 -2.78
CA THR A 62 -21.85 -16.02 -3.66
C THR A 62 -20.54 -15.90 -2.90
N PHE A 63 -20.45 -15.03 -1.90
CA PHE A 63 -19.25 -14.93 -1.06
C PHE A 63 -19.06 -16.19 -0.21
N PHE A 64 -20.12 -16.71 0.37
CA PHE A 64 -20.06 -17.91 1.20
C PHE A 64 -19.66 -19.16 0.39
N VAL A 65 -20.21 -19.32 -0.82
CA VAL A 65 -19.83 -20.41 -1.74
C VAL A 65 -18.38 -20.26 -2.19
N PHE A 66 -17.92 -19.03 -2.44
CA PHE A 66 -16.53 -18.77 -2.78
C PHE A 66 -15.60 -19.17 -1.63
N ASP A 67 -15.88 -18.73 -0.41
CA ASP A 67 -15.06 -19.02 0.78
C ASP A 67 -15.01 -20.53 1.06
N ILE A 68 -16.15 -21.21 1.04
CA ILE A 68 -16.20 -22.68 1.18
C ILE A 68 -15.41 -23.34 0.05
N GLY A 69 -15.55 -22.85 -1.18
CA GLY A 69 -14.82 -23.36 -2.33
C GLY A 69 -13.31 -23.26 -2.11
N THR A 70 -12.81 -22.11 -1.66
CA THR A 70 -11.38 -21.91 -1.34
C THR A 70 -10.91 -22.84 -0.22
N VAL A 71 -11.70 -23.03 0.85
CA VAL A 71 -11.37 -23.96 1.94
C VAL A 71 -11.33 -25.40 1.45
N VAL A 72 -12.31 -25.83 0.67
CA VAL A 72 -12.38 -27.20 0.11
C VAL A 72 -11.20 -27.45 -0.83
N VAL A 73 -10.87 -26.48 -1.68
CA VAL A 73 -9.71 -26.59 -2.59
C VAL A 73 -8.41 -26.68 -1.81
N SER A 74 -8.20 -25.85 -0.78
CA SER A 74 -7.01 -25.90 0.10
C SER A 74 -6.89 -27.23 0.84
N ILE A 75 -7.98 -27.74 1.43
CA ILE A 75 -7.95 -29.07 2.08
C ILE A 75 -7.64 -30.17 1.07
N THR A 76 -8.22 -30.10 -0.13
CA THR A 76 -7.99 -31.09 -1.18
C THR A 76 -6.53 -31.05 -1.63
N ASP A 77 -5.94 -29.87 -1.81
CA ASP A 77 -4.53 -29.63 -2.17
C ASP A 77 -3.59 -30.34 -1.17
N VAL A 78 -3.78 -30.09 0.14
CA VAL A 78 -3.00 -30.71 1.22
C VAL A 78 -3.15 -32.24 1.22
N LEU A 79 -4.38 -32.75 1.04
CA LEU A 79 -4.62 -34.20 0.99
C LEU A 79 -3.95 -34.85 -0.23
N THR A 80 -4.01 -34.19 -1.39
CA THR A 80 -3.34 -34.67 -2.60
C THR A 80 -1.82 -34.64 -2.44
N ASP A 81 -1.28 -33.61 -1.80
CA ASP A 81 0.16 -33.49 -1.54
C ASP A 81 0.66 -34.61 -0.61
N VAL A 82 -0.03 -34.89 0.49
CA VAL A 82 0.28 -36.02 1.38
C VAL A 82 0.18 -37.35 0.65
N THR A 83 -0.84 -37.53 -0.20
CA THR A 83 -1.02 -38.76 -0.98
C THR A 83 0.15 -38.98 -1.95
N VAL A 84 0.60 -37.91 -2.62
CA VAL A 84 1.75 -37.95 -3.53
C VAL A 84 3.05 -38.25 -2.76
N ILE A 85 3.25 -37.65 -1.59
CA ILE A 85 4.39 -37.95 -0.71
C ILE A 85 4.44 -39.43 -0.33
N LEU A 86 3.29 -39.99 0.10
CA LEU A 86 3.18 -41.41 0.44
C LEU A 86 3.43 -42.32 -0.78
N SER A 87 3.00 -41.89 -1.96
CA SER A 87 3.28 -42.59 -3.21
C SER A 87 4.78 -42.63 -3.52
N TYR A 88 5.52 -41.53 -3.31
CA TYR A 88 6.98 -41.52 -3.48
C TYR A 88 7.67 -42.48 -2.52
N HIS A 89 7.23 -42.54 -1.27
CA HIS A 89 7.75 -43.50 -0.29
C HIS A 89 7.47 -44.95 -0.72
N ALA A 90 6.22 -45.25 -1.10
CA ALA A 90 5.81 -46.59 -1.51
C ALA A 90 6.55 -47.10 -2.76
N ARG A 91 6.89 -46.19 -3.69
CA ARG A 91 7.64 -46.50 -4.92
C ARG A 91 9.16 -46.44 -4.75
N GLY A 92 9.67 -46.09 -3.56
CA GLY A 92 11.11 -46.03 -3.27
C GLY A 92 11.83 -44.76 -3.77
N TYR A 93 11.10 -43.74 -4.21
CA TYR A 93 11.66 -42.46 -4.65
C TYR A 93 12.01 -41.53 -3.48
N MET A 94 12.99 -41.94 -2.66
CA MET A 94 13.30 -41.31 -1.37
C MET A 94 13.70 -39.84 -1.47
N THR A 95 14.40 -39.41 -2.53
CA THR A 95 14.78 -38.00 -2.71
C THR A 95 13.55 -37.10 -2.81
N PHE A 96 12.58 -37.46 -3.64
CA PHE A 96 11.33 -36.70 -3.78
C PHE A 96 10.46 -36.76 -2.52
N PHE A 97 10.46 -37.91 -1.83
CA PHE A 97 9.81 -38.04 -0.53
C PHE A 97 10.37 -37.04 0.50
N TRP A 98 11.70 -36.97 0.66
CA TRP A 98 12.33 -36.07 1.63
C TRP A 98 12.17 -34.60 1.27
N LEU A 99 12.31 -34.25 -0.02
CA LEU A 99 12.10 -32.87 -0.48
C LEU A 99 10.66 -32.42 -0.21
N SER A 100 9.68 -33.22 -0.61
CA SER A 100 8.26 -32.90 -0.43
C SER A 100 7.85 -32.86 1.05
N SER A 101 8.35 -33.81 1.85
CA SER A 101 8.12 -33.81 3.31
C SER A 101 8.78 -32.60 3.98
N GLY A 102 9.95 -32.18 3.51
CA GLY A 102 10.64 -30.98 3.99
C GLY A 102 9.85 -29.71 3.70
N VAL A 103 9.28 -29.56 2.50
CA VAL A 103 8.41 -28.43 2.15
C VAL A 103 7.18 -28.41 3.06
N LEU A 104 6.49 -29.53 3.22
CA LEU A 104 5.33 -29.65 4.10
C LEU A 104 5.67 -29.27 5.56
N PHE A 105 6.81 -29.73 6.07
CA PHE A 105 7.28 -29.41 7.42
C PHE A 105 7.60 -27.92 7.59
N ILE A 106 8.35 -27.32 6.65
CA ILE A 106 8.71 -25.90 6.68
C ILE A 106 7.45 -25.04 6.62
N SER A 107 6.53 -25.33 5.69
CA SER A 107 5.25 -24.63 5.60
C SER A 107 4.48 -24.69 6.92
N SER A 108 4.35 -25.88 7.50
CA SER A 108 3.65 -26.07 8.77
C SER A 108 4.28 -25.28 9.93
N LEU A 109 5.61 -25.18 9.95
CA LEU A 109 6.34 -24.38 10.94
C LEU A 109 6.08 -22.88 10.74
N VAL A 110 6.15 -22.40 9.50
CA VAL A 110 5.86 -20.99 9.15
C VAL A 110 4.44 -20.62 9.58
N PHE A 111 3.47 -21.48 9.33
CA PHE A 111 2.10 -21.25 9.77
C PHE A 111 1.92 -21.22 11.27
N SER A 112 2.63 -22.08 11.98
CA SER A 112 2.59 -22.09 13.43
C SER A 112 3.18 -20.80 14.00
N ILE A 113 4.27 -20.30 13.40
CA ILE A 113 4.86 -19.02 13.77
C ILE A 113 3.90 -17.87 13.45
N LEU A 114 3.26 -17.85 12.28
CA LEU A 114 2.28 -16.81 11.91
C LEU A 114 1.05 -16.84 12.82
N PHE A 115 0.53 -18.02 13.12
CA PHE A 115 -0.59 -18.21 14.04
C PHE A 115 -0.25 -17.70 15.44
N VAL A 116 0.90 -18.09 15.98
CA VAL A 116 1.34 -17.61 17.30
C VAL A 116 1.67 -16.11 17.28
N GLY A 117 2.34 -15.62 16.24
CA GLY A 117 2.79 -14.24 16.15
C GLY A 117 1.67 -13.25 15.88
N ILE A 118 0.64 -13.62 15.12
CA ILE A 118 -0.47 -12.72 14.77
C ILE A 118 -1.65 -12.98 15.70
N PHE A 119 -2.14 -14.22 15.71
CA PHE A 119 -3.38 -14.55 16.39
C PHE A 119 -3.19 -14.63 17.92
N LEU A 120 -2.13 -15.31 18.39
CA LEU A 120 -1.87 -15.31 19.83
C LEU A 120 -1.37 -13.96 20.31
N GLN A 121 -0.67 -13.13 19.53
CA GLN A 121 -0.27 -11.80 20.00
C GLN A 121 -1.47 -10.86 20.20
N ASP A 122 -2.43 -10.85 19.28
CA ASP A 122 -3.66 -10.05 19.43
C ASP A 122 -4.51 -10.51 20.63
N ARG A 123 -4.50 -11.82 20.92
CA ARG A 123 -5.13 -12.39 22.13
C ARG A 123 -4.25 -12.24 23.38
N CYS A 124 -2.94 -12.19 23.24
CA CYS A 124 -2.00 -11.95 24.34
C CYS A 124 -2.05 -10.50 24.78
N ASN A 125 -2.35 -9.55 23.89
CA ASN A 125 -2.69 -8.17 24.29
C ASN A 125 -4.00 -8.14 25.12
N LEU A 126 -4.90 -9.10 24.91
CA LEU A 126 -6.06 -9.29 25.78
C LEU A 126 -5.65 -9.93 27.12
N PHE A 127 -4.70 -10.85 27.10
CA PHE A 127 -4.15 -11.44 28.33
C PHE A 127 -3.19 -10.51 29.09
N SER A 128 -2.50 -9.57 28.45
CA SER A 128 -1.60 -8.62 29.12
C SER A 128 -2.40 -7.69 30.02
N ASN A 129 -3.61 -7.32 29.60
CA ASN A 129 -4.58 -6.63 30.47
C ASN A 129 -5.01 -7.47 31.68
N LEU A 130 -4.82 -8.79 31.66
CA LEU A 130 -5.05 -9.71 32.79
C LEU A 130 -3.76 -10.10 33.53
N LYS A 131 -2.58 -9.80 32.97
CA LYS A 131 -1.27 -10.32 33.41
C LYS A 131 -0.40 -9.26 34.09
N ASP A 132 -0.93 -8.08 34.40
CA ASP A 132 -0.25 -7.05 35.21
C ASP A 132 0.28 -7.60 36.56
N GLU A 133 -0.19 -8.77 37.01
CA GLU A 133 0.25 -9.41 38.25
C GLU A 133 1.53 -10.27 38.14
N ARG A 134 2.03 -10.61 36.95
CA ARG A 134 3.30 -11.37 36.81
C ARG A 134 4.20 -10.79 35.72
N LYS A 135 5.22 -10.04 36.16
CA LYS A 135 6.36 -9.55 35.35
C LYS A 135 7.21 -10.70 34.80
N LEU A 136 6.71 -11.42 33.79
CA LEU A 136 7.53 -12.35 33.02
C LEU A 136 8.50 -11.54 32.15
N SER A 137 9.77 -11.95 32.07
CA SER A 137 10.73 -11.29 31.18
C SER A 137 10.29 -11.43 29.71
N LYS A 138 10.58 -10.42 28.88
CA LYS A 138 10.23 -10.43 27.45
C LYS A 138 10.82 -11.64 26.73
N THR A 139 12.04 -12.04 27.09
CA THR A 139 12.74 -13.21 26.56
C THR A 139 12.02 -14.51 26.89
N ALA A 140 11.55 -14.68 28.13
CA ALA A 140 10.77 -15.85 28.52
C ALA A 140 9.43 -15.90 27.76
N ASN A 141 8.82 -14.75 27.52
CA ASN A 141 7.60 -14.67 26.71
C ASN A 141 7.88 -15.10 25.26
N LEU A 142 8.93 -14.57 24.62
CA LEU A 142 9.33 -14.94 23.27
C LEU A 142 9.66 -16.43 23.15
N LEU A 143 10.42 -16.98 24.11
CA LEU A 143 10.74 -18.40 24.15
C LEU A 143 9.48 -19.25 24.31
N THR A 144 8.53 -18.82 25.14
CA THR A 144 7.24 -19.51 25.30
C THR A 144 6.46 -19.52 23.99
N HIS A 145 6.41 -18.38 23.27
CA HIS A 145 5.76 -18.30 21.96
C HIS A 145 6.45 -19.23 20.95
N PHE A 146 7.78 -19.26 20.92
CA PHE A 146 8.53 -20.17 20.05
C PHE A 146 8.24 -21.64 20.37
N VAL A 147 8.25 -22.04 21.64
CA VAL A 147 7.93 -23.42 22.06
C VAL A 147 6.49 -23.78 21.68
N ILE A 148 5.53 -22.89 21.90
CA ILE A 148 4.14 -23.10 21.46
C ILE A 148 4.07 -23.28 19.95
N ALA A 149 4.77 -22.45 19.16
CA ALA A 149 4.79 -22.59 17.70
C ALA A 149 5.37 -23.94 17.25
N VAL A 150 6.46 -24.41 17.86
CA VAL A 150 7.05 -25.72 17.57
C VAL A 150 6.08 -26.86 17.92
N VAL A 151 5.41 -26.79 19.07
CA VAL A 151 4.42 -27.80 19.49
C VAL A 151 3.20 -27.82 18.56
N LEU A 152 2.81 -26.65 18.03
CA LEU A 152 1.69 -26.50 17.11
C LEU A 152 2.03 -26.88 15.66
N THR A 153 3.31 -27.08 15.33
CA THR A 153 3.79 -27.38 13.96
C THR A 153 3.08 -28.55 13.29
N PRO A 154 2.79 -29.69 13.93
CA PRO A 154 2.04 -30.78 13.28
C PRO A 154 0.64 -30.40 12.79
N PHE A 155 0.07 -29.33 13.34
CA PHE A 155 -1.25 -28.79 12.98
C PHE A 155 -1.15 -27.54 12.09
N GLY A 156 0.07 -27.14 11.70
CA GLY A 156 0.36 -25.93 10.92
C GLY A 156 -0.57 -25.74 9.74
N GLN A 157 -0.80 -26.82 8.99
CA GLN A 157 -1.65 -26.86 7.80
C GLN A 157 -3.13 -26.58 8.05
N THR A 158 -3.59 -26.78 9.28
CA THR A 158 -4.99 -26.52 9.65
C THR A 158 -5.21 -25.07 10.06
N PHE A 159 -4.14 -24.31 10.36
CA PHE A 159 -4.29 -22.95 10.89
C PHE A 159 -4.95 -21.96 9.92
N PRO A 160 -4.68 -21.96 8.61
CA PRO A 160 -5.42 -21.10 7.69
C PRO A 160 -6.94 -21.30 7.78
N VAL A 161 -7.37 -22.57 7.84
CA VAL A 161 -8.79 -22.94 7.98
C VAL A 161 -9.34 -22.55 9.36
N ILE A 162 -8.57 -22.77 10.44
CA ILE A 162 -8.96 -22.40 11.80
C ILE A 162 -9.10 -20.88 11.94
N ILE A 163 -8.15 -20.10 11.42
CA ILE A 163 -8.19 -18.63 11.43
C ILE A 163 -9.41 -18.16 10.64
N TRP A 164 -9.61 -18.70 9.43
CA TRP A 164 -10.77 -18.36 8.61
C TRP A 164 -12.09 -18.69 9.32
N ALA A 165 -12.21 -19.88 9.93
CA ALA A 165 -13.40 -20.29 10.66
C ALA A 165 -13.62 -19.42 11.90
N ALA A 166 -12.57 -19.10 12.65
CA ALA A 166 -12.64 -18.22 13.81
C ALA A 166 -13.15 -16.82 13.40
N GLU A 167 -12.59 -16.23 12.36
CA GLU A 167 -12.99 -14.91 11.87
C GLU A 167 -14.36 -14.89 11.16
N THR A 168 -14.83 -16.03 10.65
CA THR A 168 -16.12 -16.14 9.96
C THR A 168 -17.26 -16.40 10.95
N PHE A 169 -17.08 -17.33 11.89
CA PHE A 169 -18.12 -17.76 12.81
C PHE A 169 -18.09 -17.04 14.17
N TYR A 170 -16.95 -16.49 14.56
CA TYR A 170 -16.80 -15.65 15.75
C TYR A 170 -16.40 -14.23 15.33
N PRO A 171 -17.28 -13.53 14.58
CA PRO A 171 -17.02 -12.13 14.23
C PRO A 171 -16.70 -11.40 15.51
N HIS A 172 -15.67 -10.56 15.50
CA HIS A 172 -15.28 -9.74 16.64
C HIS A 172 -16.55 -9.16 17.26
N GLN A 173 -16.95 -9.73 18.40
CA GLN A 173 -18.07 -9.21 19.15
C GLN A 173 -17.62 -7.81 19.50
N ASP A 174 -18.21 -6.80 18.84
CA ASP A 174 -17.78 -5.41 18.94
C ASP A 174 -17.47 -5.14 20.40
N ARG A 175 -16.18 -4.91 20.69
CA ARG A 175 -15.61 -4.88 22.05
C ARG A 175 -16.21 -3.78 22.95
N GLY A 176 -17.30 -3.15 22.53
CA GLY A 176 -18.13 -2.29 23.37
C GLY A 176 -19.62 -2.53 23.18
N GLY A 177 -20.06 -3.76 23.46
CA GLY A 177 -21.34 -3.94 24.17
C GLY A 177 -21.27 -3.52 25.64
N GLY A 178 -20.10 -3.09 26.13
CA GLY A 178 -20.01 -2.25 27.32
C GLY A 178 -20.77 -0.97 27.05
N ALA A 179 -21.80 -0.70 27.87
CA ALA A 179 -22.65 0.49 27.81
C ALA A 179 -21.84 1.71 27.37
N THR A 180 -22.33 2.43 26.36
CA THR A 180 -21.80 3.68 25.82
C THR A 180 -21.19 4.53 26.93
N THR A 181 -19.89 4.33 27.20
CA THR A 181 -19.24 4.90 28.38
C THR A 181 -18.72 6.24 27.94
N VAL A 182 -19.61 7.22 28.05
CA VAL A 182 -19.26 8.61 27.91
C VAL A 182 -18.54 8.97 29.19
N THR A 183 -17.23 9.16 29.09
CA THR A 183 -16.42 9.56 30.24
C THR A 183 -16.33 11.08 30.25
N THR A 184 -16.86 11.70 31.31
CA THR A 184 -16.61 13.11 31.60
C THR A 184 -15.15 13.25 32.05
N LEU A 185 -14.37 14.02 31.31
CA LEU A 185 -13.03 14.42 31.69
C LEU A 185 -13.09 15.40 32.88
N ALA A 186 -11.98 15.56 33.59
CA ALA A 186 -11.90 16.44 34.76
C ALA A 186 -12.18 17.93 34.45
N ASP A 187 -12.07 18.33 33.18
CA ASP A 187 -12.38 19.67 32.68
C ASP A 187 -13.86 19.84 32.26
N GLY A 188 -14.68 18.80 32.45
CA GLY A 188 -16.10 18.79 32.06
C GLY A 188 -16.35 18.43 30.59
N ARG A 189 -15.31 18.16 29.78
CA ARG A 189 -15.50 17.70 28.40
C ARG A 189 -15.97 16.25 28.36
N LEU A 190 -16.88 15.95 27.44
CA LEU A 190 -17.30 14.58 27.17
C LEU A 190 -16.33 13.94 26.16
N GLU A 191 -15.69 12.85 26.57
CA GLU A 191 -14.93 12.00 25.66
C GLU A 191 -15.84 10.87 25.16
N LEU A 192 -16.14 10.91 23.87
CA LEU A 192 -16.86 9.86 23.19
C LEU A 192 -15.89 8.75 22.81
N LYS A 193 -16.12 7.53 23.29
CA LYS A 193 -15.34 6.35 22.91
C LYS A 193 -15.85 5.65 21.66
N LYS A 194 -17.08 5.98 21.25
CA LYS A 194 -17.77 5.43 20.08
C LYS A 194 -18.67 6.50 19.46
N PRO A 195 -18.88 6.48 18.15
CA PRO A 195 -19.87 7.31 17.51
C PRO A 195 -21.26 6.87 17.99
N LEU A 196 -22.02 7.87 18.39
CA LEU A 196 -23.42 7.78 18.72
C LEU A 196 -24.25 7.98 17.45
N SER A 197 -25.44 7.38 17.40
CA SER A 197 -26.50 7.73 16.43
C SER A 197 -26.97 9.18 16.65
N ASP A 198 -27.63 9.79 15.67
CA ASP A 198 -27.98 11.23 15.77
C ASP A 198 -28.95 11.43 16.92
N VAL A 199 -29.86 10.47 17.13
CA VAL A 199 -30.76 10.43 18.28
C VAL A 199 -30.00 10.32 19.60
N GLU A 200 -28.98 9.46 19.67
CA GLU A 200 -28.17 9.31 20.88
C GLU A 200 -27.36 10.59 21.20
N ILE A 201 -26.82 11.27 20.19
CA ILE A 201 -26.15 12.57 20.35
C ILE A 201 -27.14 13.61 20.88
N GLU A 202 -28.33 13.72 20.30
CA GLU A 202 -29.32 14.71 20.75
C GLU A 202 -29.77 14.39 22.18
N THR A 203 -30.01 13.13 22.52
CA THR A 203 -30.30 12.75 23.92
C THR A 203 -29.14 13.03 24.86
N MET A 204 -27.90 12.96 24.39
CA MET A 204 -26.71 13.32 25.18
C MET A 204 -26.61 14.82 25.40
N ILE A 205 -26.84 15.62 24.35
CA ILE A 205 -26.88 17.08 24.41
C ILE A 205 -27.96 17.52 25.41
N GLU A 206 -29.16 16.94 25.31
CA GLU A 206 -30.28 17.23 26.20
C GLU A 206 -29.98 16.79 27.65
N ARG A 207 -29.50 15.55 27.84
CA ARG A 207 -29.22 14.99 29.18
C ARG A 207 -28.12 15.72 29.93
N HIS A 208 -27.11 16.23 29.22
CA HIS A 208 -26.01 16.98 29.82
C HIS A 208 -26.22 18.50 29.78
N GLY A 209 -27.35 18.98 29.26
CA GLY A 209 -27.65 20.41 29.16
C GLY A 209 -26.62 21.18 28.34
N LEU A 210 -26.04 20.55 27.31
CA LEU A 210 -25.06 21.18 26.43
C LEU A 210 -25.78 22.19 25.52
N VAL A 211 -25.34 23.45 25.53
CA VAL A 211 -25.91 24.52 24.70
C VAL A 211 -24.78 25.21 23.95
N GLY A 212 -25.06 25.70 22.73
CA GLY A 212 -24.11 26.47 21.94
C GLY A 212 -22.90 25.65 21.48
N ASP A 213 -21.71 26.16 21.73
CA ASP A 213 -20.46 25.63 21.17
C ASP A 213 -20.14 24.22 21.66
N ALA A 214 -20.49 23.87 22.90
CA ALA A 214 -20.28 22.53 23.44
C ALA A 214 -21.13 21.45 22.75
N ALA A 215 -22.36 21.79 22.35
CA ALA A 215 -23.23 20.90 21.58
C ALA A 215 -22.71 20.72 20.15
N THR A 216 -22.24 21.81 19.54
CA THR A 216 -21.62 21.79 18.21
C THR A 216 -20.31 20.99 18.21
N GLU A 217 -19.46 21.18 19.22
CA GLU A 217 -18.22 20.41 19.40
C GLU A 217 -18.50 18.92 19.55
N LEU A 218 -19.52 18.54 20.33
CA LEU A 218 -19.92 17.13 20.47
C LEU A 218 -20.42 16.54 19.14
N ARG A 219 -21.22 17.29 18.38
CA ARG A 219 -21.68 16.87 17.03
C ARG A 219 -20.50 16.72 16.08
N ASP A 220 -19.58 17.67 16.04
CA ASP A 220 -18.39 17.63 15.17
C ASP A 220 -17.45 16.49 15.54
N ARG A 221 -17.21 16.25 16.84
CA ARG A 221 -16.44 15.08 17.30
C ARG A 221 -17.12 13.78 16.93
N ASN A 222 -18.44 13.69 17.10
CA ASN A 222 -19.19 12.51 16.72
C ASN A 222 -19.18 12.28 15.21
N LEU A 223 -19.30 13.35 14.42
CA LEU A 223 -19.18 13.32 12.97
C LEU A 223 -17.78 12.81 12.61
N LYS A 224 -16.72 13.38 13.19
CA LYS A 224 -15.33 12.96 13.01
C LYS A 224 -15.13 11.49 13.36
N MET A 225 -15.63 10.99 14.49
CA MET A 225 -15.55 9.55 14.79
C MET A 225 -16.40 8.69 13.86
N ARG A 226 -17.57 9.16 13.41
CA ARG A 226 -18.34 8.46 12.38
C ARG A 226 -17.61 8.43 11.04
N TRP A 227 -16.75 9.40 10.76
CA TRP A 227 -15.88 9.40 9.60
C TRP A 227 -14.70 8.45 9.78
N GLU A 228 -14.04 8.51 10.95
CA GLU A 228 -12.94 7.61 11.31
C GLU A 228 -13.40 6.14 11.39
N GLN A 229 -14.64 5.89 11.86
CA GLN A 229 -15.31 4.57 11.79
C GLN A 229 -16.08 4.36 10.48
N GLY A 230 -16.13 5.38 9.63
CA GLY A 230 -17.01 5.45 8.46
C GLY A 230 -16.55 4.60 7.30
N ASP A 231 -15.33 4.10 7.31
CA ASP A 231 -14.82 3.26 6.23
C ASP A 231 -15.12 1.78 6.49
N GLN A 232 -16.39 1.46 6.75
CA GLN A 232 -16.88 0.08 6.85
C GLN A 232 -16.42 -0.80 5.67
N LEU A 233 -16.32 -0.23 4.46
CA LEU A 233 -15.76 -0.93 3.30
C LEU A 233 -14.26 -1.20 3.45
N ARG A 234 -13.48 -0.27 3.99
CA ARG A 234 -12.04 -0.45 4.27
C ARG A 234 -11.82 -1.47 5.36
N GLU A 235 -12.55 -1.37 6.45
CA GLU A 235 -12.51 -2.34 7.54
C GLU A 235 -12.94 -3.71 7.05
N TYR A 236 -13.99 -3.78 6.22
CA TYR A 236 -14.41 -5.01 5.56
C TYR A 236 -13.31 -5.57 4.67
N LEU A 237 -12.72 -4.77 3.77
CA LEU A 237 -11.65 -5.22 2.87
C LEU A 237 -10.40 -5.64 3.65
N LYS A 238 -10.03 -4.89 4.70
CA LYS A 238 -8.92 -5.22 5.60
C LYS A 238 -9.21 -6.52 6.34
N ALA A 239 -10.42 -6.69 6.87
CA ALA A 239 -10.84 -7.92 7.52
C ALA A 239 -10.79 -9.08 6.54
N GLN A 240 -11.29 -8.92 5.31
CA GLN A 240 -11.22 -9.95 4.26
C GLN A 240 -9.77 -10.28 3.91
N MET A 241 -8.91 -9.28 3.73
CA MET A 241 -7.48 -9.51 3.49
C MET A 241 -6.82 -10.25 4.66
N MET A 242 -7.13 -9.90 5.91
CA MET A 242 -6.59 -10.58 7.09
C MET A 242 -7.10 -12.02 7.21
N LYS A 243 -8.38 -12.27 6.90
CA LYS A 243 -9.00 -13.60 6.89
C LYS A 243 -8.31 -14.55 5.93
N HIS A 244 -7.91 -14.02 4.78
CA HIS A 244 -7.39 -14.84 3.71
C HIS A 244 -5.86 -14.75 3.50
N ALA A 245 -5.17 -13.80 4.13
CA ALA A 245 -3.71 -13.70 4.08
C ALA A 245 -3.00 -15.02 4.43
N PRO A 246 -3.47 -15.84 5.40
CA PRO A 246 -2.89 -17.15 5.64
C PRO A 246 -2.91 -18.07 4.42
N PHE A 247 -4.00 -18.11 3.65
CA PHE A 247 -4.07 -18.90 2.42
C PHE A 247 -3.10 -18.41 1.34
N VAL A 248 -2.85 -17.11 1.25
CA VAL A 248 -1.81 -16.58 0.35
C VAL A 248 -0.42 -17.03 0.82
N GLY A 249 -0.16 -16.99 2.12
CA GLY A 249 1.05 -17.56 2.71
C GLY A 249 1.24 -19.04 2.37
N GLU A 250 0.14 -19.81 2.36
CA GLU A 250 0.10 -21.24 1.97
C GLU A 250 0.55 -21.44 0.55
N ALA A 251 -0.04 -20.68 -0.37
CA ALA A 251 0.29 -20.79 -1.77
C ALA A 251 1.79 -20.57 -2.01
N ILE A 252 2.38 -19.58 -1.31
CA ILE A 252 3.78 -19.17 -1.48
C ILE A 252 4.75 -20.16 -0.84
N THR A 253 4.46 -20.60 0.39
CA THR A 253 5.41 -21.41 1.18
C THR A 253 5.31 -22.90 0.90
N GLU A 254 4.19 -23.35 0.34
CA GLU A 254 3.90 -24.78 0.12
C GLU A 254 3.38 -25.08 -1.27
N SER A 255 2.20 -24.57 -1.65
CA SER A 255 1.53 -25.05 -2.86
C SER A 255 2.43 -24.86 -4.08
N VAL A 256 3.14 -23.73 -4.19
CA VAL A 256 4.10 -23.48 -5.28
C VAL A 256 5.32 -24.42 -5.20
N PRO A 257 6.15 -24.44 -4.13
CA PRO A 257 7.30 -25.36 -4.08
C PRO A 257 6.93 -26.84 -4.25
N GLN A 258 5.84 -27.28 -3.61
CA GLN A 258 5.39 -28.66 -3.61
C GLN A 258 4.94 -29.10 -5.00
N SER A 259 4.11 -28.32 -5.67
CA SER A 259 3.65 -28.62 -7.03
C SER A 259 4.77 -28.57 -8.08
N LEU A 260 5.79 -27.72 -7.88
CA LEU A 260 6.99 -27.73 -8.71
C LEU A 260 7.81 -29.01 -8.50
N ILE A 261 7.99 -29.47 -7.26
CA ILE A 261 8.65 -30.76 -6.98
C ILE A 261 7.87 -31.91 -7.63
N GLN A 262 6.54 -31.89 -7.55
CA GLN A 262 5.69 -32.90 -8.20
C GLN A 262 5.84 -32.89 -9.72
N LEU A 263 5.90 -31.71 -10.33
CA LEU A 263 6.15 -31.55 -11.77
C LEU A 263 7.52 -32.13 -12.15
N VAL A 264 8.56 -31.82 -11.39
CA VAL A 264 9.91 -32.35 -11.64
C VAL A 264 9.93 -33.87 -11.48
N ALA A 265 9.30 -34.40 -10.43
CA ALA A 265 9.19 -35.83 -10.21
C ALA A 265 8.45 -36.53 -11.36
N LEU A 266 7.35 -35.96 -11.86
CA LEU A 266 6.60 -36.48 -13.01
C LEU A 266 7.51 -36.59 -14.25
N ILE A 267 8.33 -35.57 -14.52
CA ILE A 267 9.22 -35.55 -15.68
C ILE A 267 10.38 -36.54 -15.49
N VAL A 268 11.04 -36.51 -14.34
CA VAL A 268 12.23 -37.34 -14.06
C VAL A 268 11.86 -38.82 -13.97
N ILE A 269 10.80 -39.16 -13.23
CA ILE A 269 10.32 -40.55 -13.13
C ILE A 269 9.83 -41.03 -14.50
N GLY A 270 9.08 -40.19 -15.22
CA GLY A 270 8.63 -40.50 -16.59
C GLY A 270 9.80 -40.82 -17.52
N GLN A 271 10.88 -40.05 -17.46
CA GLN A 271 12.12 -40.30 -18.21
C GLN A 271 12.80 -41.61 -17.80
N MET A 272 12.85 -41.94 -16.51
CA MET A 272 13.43 -43.19 -16.02
C MET A 272 12.64 -44.43 -16.45
N THR A 273 11.30 -44.33 -16.49
CA THR A 273 10.43 -45.46 -16.87
C THR A 273 10.28 -45.66 -18.37
N ALA A 274 10.55 -44.64 -19.19
CA ALA A 274 10.37 -44.71 -20.65
C ALA A 274 11.27 -45.73 -21.36
N GLY A 275 12.33 -46.22 -20.70
CA GLY A 275 13.22 -47.25 -21.24
C GLY A 275 12.75 -48.70 -21.00
N GLU A 276 11.72 -48.90 -20.19
CA GLU A 276 11.20 -50.23 -19.86
C GLU A 276 9.90 -50.45 -20.66
N ASP A 277 9.88 -51.41 -21.59
CA ASP A 277 8.82 -51.70 -22.59
C ASP A 277 7.38 -51.87 -22.05
N THR A 278 7.18 -51.72 -20.75
CA THR A 278 5.85 -51.47 -20.19
C THR A 278 5.30 -50.18 -20.80
N SER A 279 4.17 -50.30 -21.52
CA SER A 279 3.38 -49.20 -22.05
C SER A 279 2.95 -48.26 -20.91
N GLY A 280 3.88 -47.40 -20.52
CA GLY A 280 3.86 -46.59 -19.31
C GLY A 280 2.75 -45.57 -19.41
N SER A 281 1.60 -45.91 -18.83
CA SER A 281 0.53 -44.96 -18.61
C SER A 281 1.08 -43.83 -17.77
N VAL A 282 1.06 -42.61 -18.29
CA VAL A 282 1.32 -41.40 -17.52
C VAL A 282 0.47 -41.47 -16.25
N ASP A 283 1.10 -41.23 -15.10
CA ASP A 283 0.42 -41.21 -13.81
C ASP A 283 -0.51 -39.99 -13.75
N TRP A 284 -1.72 -40.16 -14.28
CA TRP A 284 -2.74 -39.11 -14.37
C TRP A 284 -3.08 -38.50 -13.01
N LEU A 285 -2.84 -39.23 -11.90
CA LEU A 285 -3.01 -38.69 -10.56
C LEU A 285 -2.02 -37.55 -10.28
N SER A 286 -0.77 -37.71 -10.70
CA SER A 286 0.25 -36.66 -10.54
C SER A 286 -0.06 -35.44 -11.41
N VAL A 287 -0.53 -35.65 -12.65
CA VAL A 287 -0.96 -34.56 -13.54
C VAL A 287 -2.17 -33.82 -12.95
N LEU A 288 -3.17 -34.56 -12.43
CA LEU A 288 -4.34 -33.98 -11.79
C LEU A 288 -3.96 -33.18 -10.53
N SER A 289 -3.03 -33.70 -9.72
CA SER A 289 -2.47 -33.00 -8.54
C SER A 289 -1.86 -31.65 -8.93
N ILE A 290 -1.03 -31.63 -9.98
CA ILE A 290 -0.41 -30.39 -10.48
C ILE A 290 -1.49 -29.40 -10.96
N ILE A 291 -2.51 -29.86 -11.69
CA ILE A 291 -3.61 -29.00 -12.16
C ILE A 291 -4.41 -28.44 -10.99
N LEU A 292 -4.74 -29.27 -9.99
CA LEU A 292 -5.44 -28.85 -8.79
C LEU A 292 -4.63 -27.82 -8.01
N SER A 293 -3.31 -28.00 -7.92
CA SER A 293 -2.43 -27.04 -7.26
C SER A 293 -2.35 -25.70 -8.01
N ILE A 294 -2.27 -25.71 -9.36
CA ILE A 294 -2.36 -24.48 -10.17
C ILE A 294 -3.69 -23.75 -9.90
N ILE A 295 -4.81 -24.48 -9.87
CA ILE A 295 -6.14 -23.90 -9.59
C ILE A 295 -6.20 -23.37 -8.15
N SER A 296 -5.63 -24.10 -7.18
CA SER A 296 -5.50 -23.70 -5.77
C SER A 296 -4.75 -22.38 -5.65
N ILE A 297 -3.57 -22.27 -6.27
CA ILE A 297 -2.75 -21.05 -6.29
C ILE A 297 -3.53 -19.88 -6.92
N ILE A 298 -4.16 -20.09 -8.08
CA ILE A 298 -4.94 -19.04 -8.76
C ILE A 298 -6.15 -18.62 -7.90
N SER A 299 -6.85 -19.56 -7.27
CA SER A 299 -7.97 -19.26 -6.37
C SER A 299 -7.54 -18.40 -5.19
N LYS A 300 -6.42 -18.77 -4.54
CA LYS A 300 -5.82 -18.02 -3.42
C LYS A 300 -5.29 -16.65 -3.85
N SER A 301 -4.89 -16.48 -5.10
CA SER A 301 -4.44 -15.18 -5.64
C SER A 301 -5.55 -14.11 -5.75
N TYR A 302 -6.82 -14.52 -5.65
CA TYR A 302 -7.98 -13.62 -5.65
C TYR A 302 -7.82 -12.46 -4.67
N ILE A 303 -7.28 -12.76 -3.47
CA ILE A 303 -7.14 -11.80 -2.37
C ILE A 303 -6.14 -10.70 -2.70
N VAL A 304 -5.04 -11.05 -3.36
CA VAL A 304 -4.03 -10.08 -3.80
C VAL A 304 -4.56 -9.22 -4.95
N SER A 305 -5.53 -9.74 -5.69
CA SER A 305 -6.14 -9.06 -6.84
C SER A 305 -7.29 -8.13 -6.48
N ILE A 306 -7.76 -8.11 -5.22
CA ILE A 306 -8.86 -7.26 -4.77
C ILE A 306 -8.60 -5.80 -5.16
N SER A 307 -9.52 -5.24 -5.94
CA SER A 307 -9.51 -3.84 -6.37
C SER A 307 -10.95 -3.35 -6.50
N MET A 308 -11.18 -2.07 -6.21
CA MET A 308 -12.50 -1.45 -6.40
C MET A 308 -12.94 -1.43 -7.85
N VAL A 309 -11.99 -1.34 -8.78
CA VAL A 309 -12.27 -1.25 -10.21
C VAL A 309 -12.20 -2.65 -10.81
N ARG A 310 -13.33 -3.18 -11.27
CA ARG A 310 -13.43 -4.52 -11.84
C ARG A 310 -12.42 -4.78 -12.97
N SER A 311 -12.14 -3.78 -13.80
CA SER A 311 -11.18 -3.93 -14.91
C SER A 311 -9.76 -4.18 -14.40
N ILE A 312 -9.35 -3.41 -13.39
CA ILE A 312 -8.07 -3.58 -12.70
C ILE A 312 -8.04 -4.93 -12.01
N PHE A 313 -9.08 -5.29 -11.25
CA PHE A 313 -9.20 -6.62 -10.63
C PHE A 313 -8.98 -7.74 -11.67
N THR A 314 -9.62 -7.66 -12.84
CA THR A 314 -9.43 -8.67 -13.90
C THR A 314 -8.01 -8.68 -14.47
N PHE A 315 -7.38 -7.51 -14.60
CA PHE A 315 -5.99 -7.42 -15.03
C PHE A 315 -5.04 -8.06 -14.00
N LYS A 316 -5.25 -7.77 -12.71
CA LYS A 316 -4.48 -8.36 -11.60
C LYS A 316 -4.59 -9.88 -11.58
N MET A 317 -5.81 -10.41 -11.70
CA MET A 317 -6.06 -11.85 -11.77
C MET A 317 -5.39 -12.49 -12.99
N LEU A 318 -5.51 -11.89 -14.17
CA LEU A 318 -4.87 -12.42 -15.38
C LEU A 318 -3.34 -12.43 -15.28
N ALA A 319 -2.75 -11.41 -14.65
CA ALA A 319 -1.31 -11.31 -14.46
C ALA A 319 -0.79 -12.44 -13.56
N ILE A 320 -1.45 -12.66 -12.42
CA ILE A 320 -1.07 -13.74 -11.50
C ILE A 320 -1.30 -15.12 -12.12
N THR A 321 -2.41 -15.29 -12.85
CA THR A 321 -2.70 -16.54 -13.57
C THR A 321 -1.62 -16.82 -14.63
N TYR A 322 -1.24 -15.82 -15.41
CA TYR A 322 -0.18 -15.96 -16.41
C TYR A 322 1.15 -16.33 -15.77
N ASP A 323 1.58 -15.59 -14.73
CA ASP A 323 2.83 -15.83 -14.02
C ASP A 323 2.88 -17.24 -13.43
N THR A 324 1.76 -17.69 -12.83
CA THR A 324 1.64 -19.04 -12.29
C THR A 324 1.84 -20.07 -13.39
N ILE A 325 1.09 -20.01 -14.49
CA ILE A 325 1.18 -21.02 -15.56
C ILE A 325 2.54 -20.95 -16.29
N ALA A 326 3.07 -19.74 -16.48
CA ALA A 326 4.40 -19.54 -17.04
C ALA A 326 5.48 -20.20 -16.18
N LEU A 327 5.38 -20.13 -14.85
CA LEU A 327 6.30 -20.82 -13.94
C LEU A 327 6.31 -22.34 -14.18
N PHE A 328 5.15 -22.99 -14.21
CA PHE A 328 5.08 -24.44 -14.48
C PHE A 328 5.58 -24.78 -15.88
N TYR A 329 5.30 -23.92 -16.87
CA TYR A 329 5.83 -24.11 -18.22
C TYR A 329 7.37 -24.00 -18.26
N ILE A 330 7.96 -23.01 -17.60
CA ILE A 330 9.41 -22.81 -17.54
C ILE A 330 10.07 -24.01 -16.86
N PHE A 331 9.57 -24.41 -15.69
CA PHE A 331 10.09 -25.57 -14.96
C PHE A 331 9.95 -26.86 -15.77
N SER A 332 8.80 -27.10 -16.41
CA SER A 332 8.67 -28.30 -17.26
C SER A 332 9.66 -28.30 -18.42
N SER A 333 9.91 -27.13 -19.02
CA SER A 333 10.88 -26.99 -20.10
C SER A 333 12.32 -27.24 -19.64
N LEU A 334 12.68 -26.74 -18.45
CA LEU A 334 14.02 -26.90 -17.87
C LEU A 334 14.38 -28.37 -17.64
N PHE A 335 13.43 -29.19 -17.20
CA PHE A 335 13.66 -30.62 -16.94
C PHE A 335 13.37 -31.54 -18.14
N LEU A 336 12.94 -30.99 -19.28
CA LEU A 336 12.75 -31.76 -20.52
C LEU A 336 13.95 -31.71 -21.47
N GLY A 337 14.96 -30.88 -21.17
CA GLY A 337 16.20 -30.82 -21.94
C GLY A 337 16.93 -32.18 -21.95
N ASP A 338 17.38 -32.58 -23.14
CA ASP A 338 18.19 -33.78 -23.38
C ASP A 338 19.64 -33.40 -23.73
N ALA A 339 20.60 -34.24 -23.36
CA ALA A 339 22.02 -34.04 -23.68
C ALA A 339 22.32 -34.11 -25.17
N SER A 340 21.42 -34.75 -25.93
CA SER A 340 21.49 -34.82 -27.39
C SER A 340 21.17 -33.48 -28.08
N THR A 341 20.63 -32.50 -27.36
CA THR A 341 20.18 -31.23 -27.96
C THR A 341 21.40 -30.41 -28.42
N PRO A 342 21.44 -29.94 -29.69
CA PRO A 342 22.57 -29.15 -30.19
C PRO A 342 22.77 -27.86 -29.37
N GLY A 343 23.98 -27.69 -28.84
CA GLY A 343 24.32 -26.53 -28.02
C GLY A 343 23.85 -26.63 -26.56
N ALA A 344 23.46 -27.82 -26.08
CA ALA A 344 23.17 -28.00 -24.67
C ALA A 344 24.39 -27.59 -23.80
N ILE A 345 24.10 -26.88 -22.71
CA ILE A 345 25.09 -26.36 -21.76
C ILE A 345 25.04 -27.25 -20.52
N GLU A 346 26.16 -27.86 -20.16
CA GLU A 346 26.29 -28.60 -18.90
C GLU A 346 26.32 -27.61 -17.73
N VAL A 347 25.37 -27.78 -16.80
CA VAL A 347 25.31 -26.95 -15.61
C VAL A 347 25.99 -27.71 -14.46
N PRO A 348 27.12 -27.21 -13.92
CA PRO A 348 28.03 -27.99 -13.08
C PRO A 348 27.46 -28.43 -11.71
N PHE A 349 26.31 -27.90 -11.31
CA PHE A 349 25.65 -28.25 -10.04
C PHE A 349 24.37 -29.08 -10.22
N LEU A 350 23.94 -29.31 -11.47
CA LEU A 350 22.74 -30.09 -11.78
C LEU A 350 23.06 -31.44 -12.41
N ASP A 351 24.33 -31.70 -12.74
CA ASP A 351 24.79 -32.88 -13.52
C ASP A 351 23.91 -33.14 -14.74
N ARG A 352 23.39 -32.07 -15.34
CA ARG A 352 22.43 -32.10 -16.44
C ARG A 352 22.78 -31.04 -17.47
N SER A 353 22.61 -31.43 -18.73
CA SER A 353 22.65 -30.55 -19.88
C SER A 353 21.30 -29.84 -20.04
N LEU A 354 21.33 -28.51 -20.07
CA LEU A 354 20.16 -27.67 -20.33
C LEU A 354 20.26 -27.05 -21.72
N ASP A 355 19.12 -26.73 -22.35
CA ASP A 355 19.15 -25.88 -23.53
C ASP A 355 19.71 -24.48 -23.19
N PRO A 356 20.32 -23.77 -24.15
CA PRO A 356 20.93 -22.46 -23.89
C PRO A 356 19.99 -21.46 -23.23
N LEU A 357 18.70 -21.48 -23.58
CA LEU A 357 17.72 -20.54 -23.06
C LEU A 357 17.41 -20.85 -21.59
N SER A 358 17.17 -22.12 -21.26
CA SER A 358 17.01 -22.61 -19.88
C SER A 358 18.24 -22.29 -19.03
N ALA A 359 19.45 -22.49 -19.57
CA ALA A 359 20.69 -22.19 -18.88
C ALA A 359 20.82 -20.67 -18.60
N ILE A 360 20.59 -19.81 -19.60
CA ILE A 360 20.61 -18.34 -19.43
C ILE A 360 19.59 -17.90 -18.38
N TRP A 361 18.38 -18.44 -18.44
CA TRP A 361 17.34 -18.14 -17.46
C TRP A 361 17.78 -18.58 -16.06
N LEU A 362 18.24 -19.82 -15.90
CA LEU A 362 18.71 -20.36 -14.62
C LEU A 362 19.88 -19.56 -14.02
N PHE A 363 20.87 -19.17 -14.82
CA PHE A 363 21.98 -18.35 -14.34
C PHE A 363 21.54 -16.94 -13.95
N SER A 364 20.62 -16.35 -14.72
CA SER A 364 20.03 -15.04 -14.39
C SER A 364 19.26 -15.10 -13.07
N MET A 365 18.56 -16.21 -12.84
CA MET A 365 17.79 -16.50 -11.63
C MET A 365 18.69 -16.74 -10.42
N ALA A 366 19.77 -17.50 -10.58
CA ALA A 366 20.78 -17.68 -9.54
C ALA A 366 21.44 -16.34 -9.19
N PHE A 367 21.80 -15.53 -10.20
CA PHE A 367 22.39 -14.21 -9.99
C PHE A 367 21.46 -13.27 -9.22
N ILE A 368 20.20 -13.12 -9.63
CA ILE A 368 19.25 -12.24 -8.93
C ILE A 368 18.96 -12.73 -7.50
N THR A 369 18.92 -14.05 -7.29
CA THR A 369 18.75 -14.66 -5.97
C THR A 369 19.89 -14.30 -5.04
N VAL A 370 21.14 -14.43 -5.51
CA VAL A 370 22.34 -14.05 -4.74
C VAL A 370 22.36 -12.54 -4.52
N TRP A 371 22.07 -11.74 -5.54
CA TRP A 371 22.03 -10.29 -5.44
C TRP A 371 21.02 -9.81 -4.40
N LEU A 372 19.77 -10.25 -4.51
CA LEU A 372 18.72 -9.87 -3.59
C LEU A 372 19.01 -10.37 -2.16
N TYR A 373 19.70 -11.52 -1.99
CA TYR A 373 20.13 -12.01 -0.67
C TYR A 373 21.15 -11.06 -0.05
N VAL A 374 22.12 -10.59 -0.83
CA VAL A 374 23.10 -9.58 -0.41
C VAL A 374 22.41 -8.28 -0.03
N VAL A 375 21.45 -7.80 -0.83
CA VAL A 375 20.66 -6.61 -0.52
C VAL A 375 19.90 -6.78 0.81
N TRP A 376 19.31 -7.95 1.02
CA TRP A 376 18.58 -8.26 2.23
C TRP A 376 19.49 -8.31 3.47
N ILE A 377 20.70 -8.88 3.37
CA ILE A 377 21.71 -8.83 4.45
C ILE A 377 22.06 -7.38 4.78
N ILE A 378 22.35 -6.56 3.76
CA ILE A 378 22.70 -5.14 3.94
C ILE A 378 21.57 -4.39 4.64
N PHE A 379 20.32 -4.60 4.19
CA PHE A 379 19.15 -3.97 4.78
C PHE A 379 18.90 -4.44 6.21
N GLY A 380 19.01 -5.75 6.47
CA GLY A 380 18.87 -6.33 7.81
C GLY A 380 19.87 -5.74 8.79
N ILE A 381 21.13 -5.58 8.38
CA ILE A 381 22.18 -4.94 9.19
C ILE A 381 21.86 -3.47 9.44
N ASP A 382 21.39 -2.70 8.45
CA ASP A 382 21.05 -1.28 8.64
C ASP A 382 19.84 -1.07 9.56
N VAL A 383 18.80 -1.90 9.42
CA VAL A 383 17.63 -1.88 10.32
C VAL A 383 18.04 -2.24 11.74
N ALA A 384 18.82 -3.32 11.92
CA ALA A 384 19.32 -3.72 13.23
C ALA A 384 20.17 -2.60 13.87
N TYR A 385 21.06 -2.00 13.09
CA TYR A 385 21.93 -0.93 13.56
C TYR A 385 21.16 0.33 13.96
N THR A 386 20.17 0.75 13.15
CA THR A 386 19.38 1.96 13.43
C THR A 386 18.50 1.80 14.67
N GLU A 387 17.93 0.62 14.90
CA GLU A 387 17.15 0.34 16.10
C GLU A 387 18.05 0.29 17.34
N TRP A 388 19.21 -0.39 17.24
CA TRP A 388 20.21 -0.42 18.30
C TRP A 388 20.68 0.99 18.69
N GLU A 389 20.96 1.85 17.70
CA GLU A 389 21.37 3.23 17.94
C GLU A 389 20.30 4.06 18.67
N LYS A 390 19.01 3.88 18.30
CA LYS A 390 17.90 4.56 18.98
C LYS A 390 17.80 4.15 20.45
N ARG A 391 17.87 2.85 20.74
CA ARG A 391 17.76 2.36 22.12
C ARG A 391 18.91 2.83 22.99
N ILE A 392 20.14 2.85 22.48
CA ILE A 392 21.29 3.38 23.21
C ILE A 392 21.13 4.87 23.50
N LYS A 393 20.61 5.67 22.56
CA LYS A 393 20.35 7.10 22.80
C LYS A 393 19.32 7.32 23.90
N THR A 394 18.25 6.52 23.91
CA THR A 394 17.23 6.58 24.97
C THR A 394 17.82 6.22 26.34
N LEU A 395 18.65 5.17 26.41
CA LEU A 395 19.33 4.79 27.65
C LEU A 395 20.27 5.88 28.14
N ARG A 396 21.03 6.51 27.24
CA ARG A 396 21.96 7.60 27.60
C ARG A 396 21.21 8.84 28.11
N GLY A 397 19.99 9.09 27.64
CA GLY A 397 19.17 10.22 28.10
C GLY A 397 18.60 10.04 29.51
N SER A 398 18.57 8.80 30.04
CA SER A 398 17.91 8.50 31.32
C SER A 398 18.72 8.86 32.57
N GLY A 399 20.01 9.20 32.45
CA GLY A 399 20.83 9.67 33.58
C GLY A 399 21.09 8.70 34.73
N ASN A 400 20.64 7.44 34.66
CA ASN A 400 20.88 6.43 35.69
C ASN A 400 22.26 5.79 35.52
N ASP A 401 23.05 5.72 36.60
CA ASP A 401 24.42 5.18 36.60
C ASP A 401 24.51 3.66 36.33
N ASP A 402 23.40 2.91 36.35
CA ASP A 402 23.32 1.47 36.01
C ASP A 402 23.45 1.18 34.49
N THR A 403 24.13 2.06 33.75
CA THR A 403 24.21 2.01 32.28
C THR A 403 24.88 0.75 31.73
N CYS A 404 25.91 0.19 32.41
CA CYS A 404 26.71 -0.89 31.83
C CYS A 404 25.91 -2.19 31.64
N VAL A 405 25.10 -2.57 32.64
CA VAL A 405 24.27 -3.79 32.58
C VAL A 405 23.19 -3.66 31.50
N GLY A 406 22.53 -2.49 31.44
CA GLY A 406 21.50 -2.23 30.43
C GLY A 406 22.04 -2.25 28.99
N TRP A 407 23.30 -1.84 28.77
CA TRP A 407 23.90 -1.87 27.43
C TRP A 407 24.19 -3.29 26.96
N CYS A 408 24.68 -4.15 27.86
CA CYS A 408 24.98 -5.53 27.55
C CYS A 408 23.70 -6.32 27.23
N GLU A 409 22.63 -6.09 28.01
CA GLU A 409 21.31 -6.70 27.79
C GLU A 409 20.71 -6.26 26.45
N VAL A 410 20.64 -4.94 26.18
CA VAL A 410 20.09 -4.42 24.92
C VAL A 410 20.90 -4.88 23.71
N THR A 411 22.22 -4.98 23.82
CA THR A 411 23.07 -5.45 22.72
C THR A 411 22.86 -6.95 22.47
N THR A 412 22.74 -7.76 23.52
CA THR A 412 22.49 -9.20 23.40
C THR A 412 21.12 -9.47 22.79
N GLU A 413 20.08 -8.77 23.25
CA GLU A 413 18.73 -8.82 22.65
C GLU A 413 18.77 -8.49 21.16
N HIS A 414 19.50 -7.43 20.78
CA HIS A 414 19.62 -7.04 19.38
C HIS A 414 20.36 -8.05 18.52
N ILE A 415 21.45 -8.62 19.02
CA ILE A 415 22.21 -9.66 18.30
C ILE A 415 21.32 -10.87 18.07
N VAL A 416 20.60 -11.33 19.11
CA VAL A 416 19.69 -12.48 19.01
C VAL A 416 18.54 -12.20 18.04
N MET A 417 17.90 -11.03 18.11
CA MET A 417 16.85 -10.66 17.16
C MET A 417 17.39 -10.58 15.72
N SER A 418 18.57 -9.98 15.52
CA SER A 418 19.18 -9.85 14.19
C SER A 418 19.56 -11.19 13.60
N LEU A 419 20.14 -12.09 14.40
CA LEU A 419 20.42 -13.47 13.99
C LEU A 419 19.14 -14.25 13.73
N GLY A 420 18.09 -14.05 14.53
CA GLY A 420 16.78 -14.66 14.31
C GLY A 420 16.15 -14.21 13.00
N PHE A 421 16.16 -12.91 12.70
CA PHE A 421 15.72 -12.39 11.40
C PHE A 421 16.59 -12.91 10.26
N LEU A 422 17.92 -13.00 10.46
CA LEU A 422 18.84 -13.53 9.45
C LEU A 422 18.59 -15.03 9.19
N ALA A 423 18.31 -15.81 10.23
CA ALA A 423 17.99 -17.22 10.07
C ALA A 423 16.65 -17.39 9.37
N MET A 424 15.59 -16.71 9.84
CA MET A 424 14.25 -16.78 9.25
C MET A 424 14.24 -16.33 7.80
N GLY A 425 14.86 -15.18 7.50
CA GLY A 425 14.91 -14.68 6.14
C GLY A 425 15.73 -15.56 5.22
N THR A 426 16.80 -16.21 5.69
CA THR A 426 17.57 -17.19 4.89
C THR A 426 16.75 -18.45 4.59
N VAL A 427 16.02 -18.98 5.58
CA VAL A 427 15.14 -20.15 5.39
C VAL A 427 14.00 -19.84 4.42
N LEU A 428 13.39 -18.66 4.54
CA LEU A 428 12.31 -18.22 3.67
C LEU A 428 12.80 -17.70 2.31
N TRP A 429 14.11 -17.44 2.17
CA TRP A 429 14.67 -16.79 1.00
C TRP A 429 14.42 -17.56 -0.28
N LEU A 430 14.73 -18.85 -0.28
CA LEU A 430 14.64 -19.67 -1.48
C LEU A 430 13.18 -19.84 -1.95
N PRO A 431 12.21 -20.23 -1.09
CA PRO A 431 10.81 -20.28 -1.50
C PRO A 431 10.29 -18.93 -1.98
N LEU A 432 10.63 -17.85 -1.25
CA LEU A 432 10.22 -16.50 -1.62
C LEU A 432 10.78 -16.13 -2.99
N MET A 433 12.06 -16.40 -3.26
CA MET A 433 12.68 -16.10 -4.55
C MET A 433 12.07 -16.89 -5.70
N VAL A 434 11.73 -18.16 -5.51
CA VAL A 434 10.98 -18.94 -6.52
C VAL A 434 9.64 -18.27 -6.83
N VAL A 435 8.94 -17.76 -5.82
CA VAL A 435 7.69 -17.03 -6.02
C VAL A 435 7.92 -15.66 -6.67
N LEU A 436 8.90 -14.88 -6.20
CA LEU A 436 9.18 -13.55 -6.76
C LEU A 436 9.55 -13.63 -8.24
N THR A 437 10.27 -14.68 -8.60
CA THR A 437 10.68 -14.93 -9.97
C THR A 437 9.57 -15.53 -10.84
N ALA A 438 8.58 -16.17 -10.23
CA ALA A 438 7.32 -16.49 -10.88
C ALA A 438 6.51 -15.21 -11.16
N CYS A 439 6.48 -14.28 -10.21
CA CYS A 439 5.60 -13.11 -10.19
C CYS A 439 6.00 -11.93 -11.10
N ASN A 440 6.51 -12.16 -12.31
CA ASN A 440 7.05 -11.08 -13.16
C ASN A 440 6.02 -9.99 -13.53
N VAL A 441 4.85 -10.40 -14.04
CA VAL A 441 3.78 -9.44 -14.39
C VAL A 441 3.02 -9.00 -13.13
N SER A 442 2.92 -9.87 -12.12
CA SER A 442 2.26 -9.63 -10.85
C SER A 442 3.00 -8.61 -9.98
N PHE A 443 4.29 -8.42 -10.18
CA PHE A 443 5.01 -7.32 -9.54
C PHE A 443 4.56 -5.94 -10.06
N ILE A 444 4.19 -5.83 -11.34
CA ILE A 444 3.54 -4.62 -11.86
C ILE A 444 2.21 -4.40 -11.14
N VAL A 445 1.48 -5.49 -10.84
CA VAL A 445 0.25 -5.45 -10.06
C VAL A 445 0.47 -4.96 -8.62
N ILE A 446 1.54 -5.41 -7.95
CA ILE A 446 1.91 -4.92 -6.61
C ILE A 446 2.33 -3.44 -6.68
N GLY A 447 3.07 -3.04 -7.70
CA GLY A 447 3.38 -1.63 -7.95
C GLY A 447 2.13 -0.78 -8.16
N LEU A 448 1.16 -1.28 -8.93
CA LEU A 448 -0.15 -0.66 -9.12
C LEU A 448 -0.92 -0.61 -7.80
N LYS A 449 -0.80 -1.60 -6.91
CA LYS A 449 -1.44 -1.54 -5.57
C LYS A 449 -0.98 -0.32 -4.78
N ASN A 450 0.30 0.04 -4.83
CA ASN A 450 0.80 1.23 -4.11
C ASN A 450 0.31 2.54 -4.73
N ILE A 451 0.04 2.56 -6.04
CA ILE A 451 -0.49 3.74 -6.74
C ILE A 451 -2.01 3.84 -6.56
N GLU A 452 -2.69 2.70 -6.58
CA GLU A 452 -4.13 2.58 -6.39
C GLU A 452 -4.53 2.61 -4.92
N ASP A 453 -3.57 2.60 -3.99
CA ASP A 453 -3.77 2.13 -2.62
C ASP A 453 -5.11 2.64 -2.10
N PRO A 454 -6.14 1.77 -2.13
CA PRO A 454 -7.45 2.15 -1.65
C PRO A 454 -7.39 2.24 -0.13
N PHE A 455 -6.23 2.27 0.48
CA PHE A 455 -6.04 2.50 1.90
C PHE A 455 -5.09 3.64 2.18
N ASN A 456 -4.64 4.39 1.16
CA ASN A 456 -3.94 5.64 1.40
C ASN A 456 -4.92 6.59 2.11
N GLU A 457 -4.63 6.86 3.38
CA GLU A 457 -5.43 7.67 4.29
C GLU A 457 -5.70 9.06 3.72
N GLU A 458 -4.81 9.57 2.88
CA GLU A 458 -4.95 10.88 2.25
C GLU A 458 -6.01 10.92 1.14
N TYR A 459 -6.24 9.81 0.43
CA TYR A 459 -7.09 9.79 -0.77
C TYR A 459 -8.36 8.96 -0.62
N PHE A 460 -8.39 7.97 0.28
CA PHE A 460 -9.55 7.10 0.43
C PHE A 460 -10.83 7.80 0.90
N PRO A 461 -10.79 8.79 1.83
CA PRO A 461 -12.00 9.53 2.21
C PRO A 461 -12.63 10.21 0.99
N LEU A 462 -11.78 10.73 0.08
CA LEU A 462 -12.22 11.30 -1.19
C LEU A 462 -12.93 10.23 -2.05
N TYR A 463 -12.30 9.07 -2.26
CA TYR A 463 -12.88 7.98 -3.06
C TYR A 463 -14.16 7.38 -2.46
N SER A 464 -14.22 7.15 -1.14
CA SER A 464 -15.37 6.52 -0.45
C SER A 464 -16.59 7.45 -0.47
N ARG A 465 -16.39 8.76 -0.26
CA ARG A 465 -17.44 9.76 -0.36
C ARG A 465 -17.98 9.86 -1.79
N VAL A 466 -17.09 9.89 -2.79
CA VAL A 466 -17.48 9.90 -4.21
C VAL A 466 -18.28 8.64 -4.55
N LEU A 467 -17.81 7.45 -4.19
CA LEU A 467 -18.50 6.20 -4.49
C LEU A 467 -19.87 6.08 -3.79
N ARG A 468 -20.00 6.50 -2.52
CA ARG A 468 -21.30 6.52 -1.81
C ARG A 468 -22.31 7.43 -2.48
N LEU A 469 -21.87 8.59 -2.90
CA LEU A 469 -22.74 9.58 -3.51
C LEU A 469 -23.07 9.23 -4.98
N PHE A 470 -22.16 8.53 -5.66
CA PHE A 470 -22.42 7.89 -6.95
C PHE A 470 -23.46 6.75 -6.85
N ALA A 471 -23.48 6.02 -5.73
CA ALA A 471 -24.45 4.97 -5.47
C ALA A 471 -25.83 5.50 -5.06
N SER A 472 -25.92 6.68 -4.40
CA SER A 472 -27.18 7.28 -3.95
C SER A 472 -27.85 8.22 -4.94
N GLY A 473 -27.17 8.63 -6.02
CA GLY A 473 -27.74 9.50 -7.05
C GLY A 473 -28.10 8.74 -8.32
N GLU A 474 -29.37 8.76 -8.75
CA GLU A 474 -29.73 8.33 -10.11
C GLU A 474 -29.35 9.40 -11.15
N ASP A 475 -29.31 10.68 -10.74
CA ASP A 475 -29.04 11.81 -11.61
C ASP A 475 -27.61 12.36 -11.49
N ILE A 476 -27.04 12.77 -12.61
CA ILE A 476 -25.66 13.25 -12.79
C ILE A 476 -25.39 14.46 -11.89
N LYS A 477 -26.38 15.32 -11.68
CA LYS A 477 -26.28 16.53 -10.88
C LYS A 477 -25.99 16.23 -9.40
N THR A 478 -26.60 15.18 -8.86
CA THR A 478 -26.44 14.75 -7.46
C THR A 478 -25.05 14.14 -7.22
N LYS A 479 -24.49 13.46 -8.23
CA LYS A 479 -23.13 12.87 -8.19
C LYS A 479 -22.03 13.93 -8.21
N ILE A 480 -22.32 15.08 -8.82
CA ILE A 480 -21.41 16.20 -8.97
C ILE A 480 -21.43 17.09 -7.70
N GLN A 481 -22.61 17.44 -7.16
CA GLN A 481 -22.76 18.18 -5.89
C GLN A 481 -22.10 17.47 -4.70
N ALA A 482 -22.19 16.15 -4.73
CA ALA A 482 -21.53 15.25 -3.83
C ALA A 482 -20.00 15.36 -3.84
N TYR A 483 -19.37 15.34 -5.02
CA TYR A 483 -17.93 15.46 -5.18
C TYR A 483 -17.43 16.81 -4.63
N ASN A 484 -18.24 17.86 -4.79
CA ASN A 484 -17.95 19.20 -4.31
C ASN A 484 -17.93 19.35 -2.79
N CYS A 485 -18.95 18.83 -2.10
CA CYS A 485 -19.02 18.92 -0.63
C CYS A 485 -17.78 18.28 0.01
N VAL A 486 -17.29 17.21 -0.60
CA VAL A 486 -16.15 16.42 -0.13
C VAL A 486 -14.83 17.17 -0.31
N ALA A 487 -14.64 17.82 -1.46
CA ALA A 487 -13.43 18.58 -1.77
C ALA A 487 -13.31 19.87 -0.93
N ILE A 488 -14.43 20.53 -0.66
CA ILE A 488 -14.49 21.75 0.17
C ILE A 488 -14.11 21.43 1.63
N GLU A 489 -14.61 20.32 2.18
CA GLU A 489 -14.28 19.91 3.56
C GLU A 489 -12.80 19.52 3.73
N CYS A 490 -12.23 18.78 2.78
CA CYS A 490 -10.80 18.41 2.83
C CYS A 490 -9.88 19.64 2.77
N GLN A 491 -10.25 20.68 2.00
CA GLN A 491 -9.52 21.94 1.99
C GLN A 491 -9.66 22.72 3.31
N TYR A 492 -10.82 22.61 3.97
CA TYR A 492 -11.08 23.28 5.24
C TYR A 492 -10.27 22.69 6.41
N GLU A 493 -10.15 21.36 6.50
CA GLU A 493 -9.33 20.67 7.51
C GLU A 493 -7.82 20.97 7.36
N VAL A 494 -7.32 21.00 6.13
CA VAL A 494 -5.92 21.29 5.84
C VAL A 494 -5.56 22.76 6.12
N ALA A 495 -6.51 23.69 5.99
CA ALA A 495 -6.29 25.12 6.17
C ALA A 495 -6.27 25.61 7.63
N HIS A 496 -6.68 24.76 8.60
CA HIS A 496 -6.87 25.14 10.00
C HIS A 496 -6.13 24.21 10.97
N GLY A 497 -4.97 23.68 10.55
CA GLY A 497 -4.19 22.68 11.27
C GLY A 497 -4.30 22.72 12.79
N GLY A 498 -5.17 21.87 13.34
CA GLY A 498 -5.24 21.39 14.72
C GLY A 498 -5.40 22.39 15.88
N GLU A 499 -4.96 23.64 15.77
CA GLU A 499 -4.84 24.55 16.92
C GLU A 499 -5.80 25.74 16.83
N GLN A 500 -6.70 25.77 17.82
CA GLN A 500 -7.66 26.81 18.17
C GLN A 500 -8.55 27.35 17.04
N ARG A 501 -9.66 26.62 16.86
CA ARG A 501 -10.85 27.06 16.12
C ARG A 501 -11.58 28.12 16.96
N ASN A 502 -11.38 29.40 16.66
CA ASN A 502 -12.28 30.46 17.13
C ASN A 502 -13.50 30.53 16.19
N ASP A 503 -14.69 30.56 16.78
CA ASP A 503 -15.98 30.41 16.13
C ASP A 503 -16.26 31.48 15.06
N PHE A 504 -16.27 31.07 13.79
CA PHE A 504 -16.92 31.81 12.73
C PHE A 504 -17.92 30.92 12.02
N GLY A 505 -19.18 31.04 12.42
CA GLY A 505 -20.30 30.42 11.71
C GLY A 505 -20.49 31.01 10.30
N PRO A 506 -21.12 30.27 9.37
CA PRO A 506 -21.38 30.71 7.99
C PRO A 506 -22.14 32.06 7.90
N ALA A 507 -22.94 32.39 8.91
CA ALA A 507 -23.67 33.65 9.00
C ALA A 507 -22.76 34.85 9.34
N THR A 508 -21.69 34.64 10.12
CA THR A 508 -20.74 35.69 10.53
C THR A 508 -19.80 36.05 9.38
N LEU A 509 -19.35 35.06 8.61
CA LEU A 509 -18.60 35.24 7.36
C LEU A 509 -19.41 36.03 6.31
N LYS A 510 -20.72 35.83 6.24
CA LYS A 510 -21.64 36.57 5.36
C LYS A 510 -21.79 38.04 5.74
N ALA A 511 -21.76 38.37 7.04
CA ALA A 511 -21.91 39.74 7.53
C ALA A 511 -20.63 40.58 7.38
N GLN A 512 -19.46 39.95 7.41
CA GLN A 512 -18.17 40.65 7.38
C GLN A 512 -17.65 40.92 5.96
N TRP A 513 -18.07 40.13 4.96
CA TRP A 513 -17.59 40.26 3.57
C TRP A 513 -18.42 41.20 2.67
N LEU A 514 -19.70 41.43 2.98
CA LEU A 514 -20.58 42.24 2.13
C LEU A 514 -20.39 43.78 2.17
N PRO A 515 -19.88 44.42 3.24
CA PRO A 515 -19.77 45.89 3.26
C PRO A 515 -18.60 46.45 2.43
N ASP A 516 -17.50 45.71 2.28
CA ASP A 516 -16.26 46.24 1.69
C ASP A 516 -16.24 46.27 0.16
N GLN A 517 -17.04 45.44 -0.51
CA GLN A 517 -17.12 45.49 -1.97
C GLN A 517 -17.91 46.68 -2.54
N ARG A 518 -18.72 47.37 -1.72
CA ARG A 518 -19.47 48.56 -2.18
C ARG A 518 -18.67 49.86 -2.12
N LYS A 519 -17.48 49.87 -1.50
CA LYS A 519 -16.65 51.09 -1.39
C LYS A 519 -15.51 51.21 -2.41
N LEU A 520 -15.31 50.20 -3.26
CA LEU A 520 -14.23 50.18 -4.27
C LEU A 520 -14.66 50.60 -5.69
N LYS A 521 -15.91 51.01 -5.90
CA LYS A 521 -16.37 51.64 -7.15
C LYS A 521 -16.59 53.13 -6.93
N THR A 522 -15.51 53.91 -6.96
CA THR A 522 -15.48 55.28 -7.53
C THR A 522 -14.10 55.87 -7.27
N ASN A 523 -13.46 56.36 -8.34
CA ASN A 523 -12.22 57.15 -8.39
C ASN A 523 -10.92 56.35 -8.60
N LEU A 524 -10.59 56.14 -9.87
CA LEU A 524 -9.22 56.27 -10.36
C LEU A 524 -9.26 56.70 -11.84
N PRO A 525 -8.72 57.88 -12.20
CA PRO A 525 -8.41 58.23 -13.57
C PRO A 525 -6.92 58.00 -13.90
N THR A 526 -6.66 57.94 -15.21
CA THR A 526 -5.39 58.15 -15.94
C THR A 526 -4.55 56.96 -16.37
N ASP A 527 -4.29 56.97 -17.69
CA ASP A 527 -3.66 55.98 -18.57
C ASP A 527 -2.16 55.72 -18.33
N GLN A 528 -1.55 56.22 -17.26
CA GLN A 528 -0.11 56.01 -17.00
C GLN A 528 0.22 54.69 -16.28
N THR A 529 -0.78 53.98 -15.73
CA THR A 529 -0.54 52.69 -15.05
C THR A 529 -0.46 51.52 -16.04
N ARG A 530 -0.86 51.74 -17.31
CA ARG A 530 -0.92 50.69 -18.34
C ARG A 530 0.40 50.47 -19.08
N GLU A 531 1.31 51.46 -19.07
CA GLU A 531 2.60 51.39 -19.78
C GLU A 531 3.77 50.87 -18.92
N MET A 532 3.68 50.86 -17.58
CA MET A 532 4.71 50.23 -16.74
C MET A 532 4.63 48.69 -16.70
N LEU A 533 3.49 48.09 -17.05
CA LEU A 533 3.33 46.63 -17.05
C LEU A 533 3.77 45.94 -18.35
N PHE A 534 4.16 46.70 -19.38
CA PHE A 534 4.63 46.14 -20.67
C PHE A 534 6.16 46.10 -20.82
N ALA A 535 6.93 46.55 -19.82
CA ALA A 535 8.39 46.69 -19.90
C ALA A 535 9.21 45.56 -19.25
N LEU A 536 8.61 44.46 -18.77
CA LEU A 536 9.36 43.30 -18.27
C LEU A 536 8.91 42.03 -18.99
N ASN A 537 9.42 41.88 -20.21
CA ASN A 537 9.32 40.67 -21.01
C ASN A 537 10.72 40.05 -21.15
N LEU A 538 10.78 38.74 -20.89
CA LEU A 538 11.85 37.73 -21.12
C LEU A 538 12.98 37.56 -20.07
N PRO A 539 13.58 36.35 -19.93
CA PRO A 539 13.05 35.00 -20.14
C PRO A 539 13.41 33.99 -19.00
N THR A 540 12.67 32.87 -18.95
CA THR A 540 13.08 31.54 -18.44
C THR A 540 14.21 31.46 -17.40
N PHE A 541 13.87 31.24 -16.12
CA PHE A 541 14.80 30.71 -15.12
C PHE A 541 14.31 29.36 -14.57
N HIS A 542 15.13 28.33 -14.76
CA HIS A 542 14.92 26.95 -14.31
C HIS A 542 14.90 26.86 -12.78
N LEU A 543 13.79 26.37 -12.22
CA LEU A 543 13.57 26.15 -10.78
C LEU A 543 14.18 24.84 -10.23
N SER A 544 15.14 24.23 -10.93
CA SER A 544 15.92 23.07 -10.41
C SER A 544 16.91 23.46 -9.30
N ASN A 545 17.17 24.75 -9.09
CA ASN A 545 18.22 25.22 -8.18
C ASN A 545 17.80 25.38 -6.71
N PHE A 546 16.51 25.29 -6.37
CA PHE A 546 16.08 25.47 -4.97
C PHE A 546 16.40 24.26 -4.07
N ARG A 547 16.60 23.07 -4.66
CA ARG A 547 17.06 21.89 -3.91
C ARG A 547 18.57 21.90 -3.65
N ILE A 548 19.33 22.63 -4.47
CA ILE A 548 20.77 22.81 -4.29
C ILE A 548 21.02 23.80 -3.15
N ALA A 549 20.24 24.88 -3.03
CA ALA A 549 20.36 25.91 -2.00
C ALA A 549 20.29 25.38 -0.55
N ASN A 550 19.55 24.30 -0.29
CA ASN A 550 19.43 23.73 1.05
C ASN A 550 20.60 22.80 1.45
N ASN A 551 21.37 22.31 0.47
CA ASN A 551 22.62 21.59 0.75
C ASN A 551 23.82 22.54 0.79
N THR A 552 23.77 23.68 0.09
CA THR A 552 24.78 24.74 0.21
C THR A 552 24.67 25.52 1.52
N SER A 553 23.51 25.58 2.19
CA SER A 553 23.38 26.33 3.45
C SER A 553 24.16 25.71 4.61
N MET A 554 24.24 24.38 4.72
CA MET A 554 25.11 23.76 5.72
C MET A 554 26.60 23.94 5.39
N PHE A 555 26.97 23.94 4.10
CA PHE A 555 28.35 24.18 3.69
C PHE A 555 28.75 25.66 3.87
N SER A 556 27.83 26.61 3.68
CA SER A 556 28.06 28.04 3.92
C SER A 556 28.10 28.38 5.41
N VAL A 557 27.28 27.71 6.24
CA VAL A 557 27.32 27.85 7.71
C VAL A 557 28.59 27.23 8.28
N VAL A 558 29.02 26.05 7.79
CA VAL A 558 30.29 25.45 8.21
C VAL A 558 31.48 26.29 7.72
N ASN A 559 31.42 26.88 6.53
CA ASN A 559 32.47 27.79 6.06
C ASN A 559 32.46 29.14 6.76
N SER A 560 31.31 29.68 7.19
CA SER A 560 31.30 30.93 7.97
C SER A 560 31.84 30.72 9.38
N VAL A 561 31.48 29.59 10.02
CA VAL A 561 32.02 29.21 11.32
C VAL A 561 33.52 28.89 11.25
N ALA A 562 34.00 28.27 10.16
CA ALA A 562 35.44 28.09 9.95
C ALA A 562 36.18 29.42 9.73
N LYS A 563 35.56 30.38 9.01
CA LYS A 563 36.13 31.71 8.78
C LYS A 563 36.21 32.55 10.05
N ASP A 564 35.25 32.39 10.97
CA ASP A 564 35.24 33.08 12.27
C ASP A 564 36.22 32.45 13.28
N ILE A 565 36.64 31.19 13.05
CA ILE A 565 37.67 30.51 13.87
C ILE A 565 39.08 30.84 13.37
N ASP A 566 39.26 31.06 12.06
CA ASP A 566 40.56 31.43 11.47
C ASP A 566 40.87 32.94 11.52
N SER A 567 39.94 33.80 11.95
CA SER A 567 40.25 35.21 12.21
C SER A 567 41.09 35.35 13.48
N GLN A 568 42.39 35.59 13.29
CA GLN A 568 43.37 35.87 14.35
C GLN A 568 42.85 36.89 15.36
N PRO A 569 43.11 36.72 16.68
CA PRO A 569 42.83 37.75 17.66
C PRO A 569 43.79 38.92 17.40
N THR A 570 43.24 40.04 16.95
CA THR A 570 43.97 41.31 16.89
C THR A 570 44.37 41.69 18.30
N THR A 571 45.67 41.61 18.55
CA THR A 571 46.35 42.20 19.70
C THR A 571 46.19 43.71 19.65
N ASP A 572 45.32 44.28 20.49
CA ASP A 572 45.44 45.66 20.94
C ASP A 572 45.15 45.72 22.44
N ASN A 573 46.23 45.48 23.19
CA ASN A 573 46.32 45.68 24.62
C ASN A 573 46.66 47.16 24.90
N HIS A 574 45.67 47.93 25.34
CA HIS A 574 45.90 49.14 26.11
C HIS A 574 45.10 49.09 27.41
N TYR A 575 45.70 48.54 28.46
CA TYR A 575 45.46 49.01 29.83
C TYR A 575 46.75 48.96 30.62
N GLY A 576 46.94 50.03 31.39
CA GLY A 576 48.20 50.45 31.95
C GLY A 576 48.66 49.63 33.14
N ALA A 577 49.95 49.78 33.38
CA ALA A 577 50.70 49.22 34.49
C ALA A 577 50.13 49.61 35.86
N ALA A 578 50.17 48.64 36.78
CA ALA A 578 50.35 48.88 38.20
C ALA A 578 51.43 47.89 38.70
N PRO A 579 52.52 48.36 39.34
CA PRO A 579 53.55 47.48 39.88
C PRO A 579 53.25 47.18 41.36
N GLY A 580 53.35 45.91 41.75
CA GLY A 580 53.34 45.59 43.17
C GLY A 580 53.30 44.10 43.48
N GLY A 581 54.33 43.62 44.17
CA GLY A 581 54.13 42.62 45.24
C GLY A 581 54.63 41.21 44.96
N ILE A 582 55.89 41.00 45.31
CA ILE A 582 56.53 39.72 45.62
C ILE A 582 55.72 38.95 46.67
N ASN A 583 55.48 37.64 46.48
CA ASN A 583 55.88 36.62 47.46
C ASN A 583 55.73 35.17 46.98
N ASN A 584 56.81 34.44 47.22
CA ASN A 584 57.00 33.00 47.11
C ASN A 584 55.94 32.22 47.90
N THR A 585 55.58 31.03 47.41
CA THR A 585 55.77 29.78 48.19
C THR A 585 55.64 28.56 47.28
N PHE A 586 56.78 27.92 47.07
CA PHE A 586 56.94 26.58 46.56
C PHE A 586 56.84 25.63 47.76
N HIS A 587 55.84 24.75 47.82
CA HIS A 587 55.86 23.52 48.61
C HIS A 587 54.62 22.67 48.31
N GLY A 588 54.82 21.37 48.05
CA GLY A 588 53.77 20.37 48.20
C GLY A 588 53.61 19.41 47.03
N ALA A 589 54.63 18.59 46.77
CA ALA A 589 54.40 17.26 46.22
C ALA A 589 53.75 16.39 47.31
N VAL A 590 52.84 15.49 46.88
CA VAL A 590 52.34 14.26 47.53
C VAL A 590 50.81 14.16 47.42
N ASN A 591 50.35 13.05 46.82
CA ASN A 591 48.96 12.58 46.59
C ASN A 591 48.25 13.10 45.32
N GLY A 592 48.51 12.42 44.20
CA GLY A 592 47.75 12.58 42.95
C GLY A 592 47.84 11.32 42.08
N MET A 593 47.58 10.15 42.68
CA MET A 593 47.49 8.86 41.98
C MET A 593 46.21 8.16 42.45
N ALA A 594 45.04 8.71 42.05
CA ALA A 594 43.75 8.03 42.12
C ALA A 594 42.62 8.77 41.36
N ASP A 595 42.94 9.65 40.39
CA ASP A 595 41.92 10.22 39.49
C ASP A 595 42.04 9.55 38.11
N ASP A 596 41.41 8.38 37.97
CA ASP A 596 41.18 7.69 36.70
C ASP A 596 40.18 8.44 35.77
N SER A 597 39.86 9.70 36.10
CA SER A 597 39.11 10.62 35.24
C SER A 597 40.01 11.64 34.55
N ALA A 598 41.21 11.23 34.10
CA ALA A 598 41.95 11.96 33.07
C ALA A 598 41.20 11.86 31.73
N ILE A 599 40.01 12.45 31.68
CA ILE A 599 39.26 12.74 30.45
C ILE A 599 40.19 13.63 29.64
N CYS A 600 40.79 13.04 28.62
CA CYS A 600 41.71 13.71 27.70
C CYS A 600 41.13 15.07 27.30
N SER A 601 41.78 16.18 27.71
CA SER A 601 41.29 17.54 27.43
C SER A 601 41.23 17.85 25.92
N CYS A 602 41.82 16.97 25.08
CA CYS A 602 41.66 16.99 23.63
C CYS A 602 40.22 16.75 23.16
N CYS A 603 39.31 16.21 23.99
CA CYS A 603 37.91 15.97 23.61
C CYS A 603 37.07 17.26 23.46
N TYR A 604 37.52 18.40 23.99
CA TYR A 604 36.85 19.69 23.83
C TYR A 604 37.49 20.59 22.77
N SER A 605 38.54 20.13 22.09
CA SER A 605 39.06 20.89 20.94
C SER A 605 37.98 20.98 19.85
N PRO A 606 37.62 22.19 19.38
CA PRO A 606 36.66 22.37 18.29
C PRO A 606 37.07 21.59 17.02
N GLU A 607 38.38 21.35 16.82
CA GLU A 607 38.87 20.52 15.73
C GLU A 607 38.46 19.04 15.86
N CYS A 608 38.52 18.49 17.08
CA CYS A 608 38.13 17.11 17.36
C CYS A 608 36.60 16.93 17.20
N MET A 609 35.82 17.91 17.68
CA MET A 609 34.37 17.93 17.48
C MET A 609 34.02 18.07 15.98
N GLY A 610 34.73 18.93 15.25
CA GLY A 610 34.57 19.11 13.81
C GLY A 610 34.88 17.85 12.99
N ARG A 611 35.96 17.11 13.33
CA ARG A 611 36.25 15.80 12.70
C ARG A 611 35.15 14.78 12.95
N LYS A 612 34.62 14.71 14.18
CA LYS A 612 33.54 13.78 14.54
C LYS A 612 32.22 14.11 13.81
N ILE A 613 31.89 15.40 13.66
CA ILE A 613 30.71 15.84 12.91
C ILE A 613 30.88 15.55 11.42
N ARG A 614 32.05 15.87 10.82
CA ARG A 614 32.34 15.56 9.41
C ARG A 614 32.28 14.07 9.11
N ALA A 615 32.84 13.23 9.98
CA ALA A 615 32.76 11.78 9.84
C ALA A 615 31.30 11.28 9.87
N ARG A 616 30.46 11.81 10.78
CA ARG A 616 29.03 11.45 10.85
C ARG A 616 28.25 11.90 9.61
N ILE A 617 28.49 13.11 9.13
CA ILE A 617 27.83 13.62 7.91
C ILE A 617 28.25 12.79 6.70
N PHE A 618 29.55 12.51 6.57
CA PHE A 618 30.09 11.67 5.49
C PHE A 618 29.51 10.26 5.53
N CYS A 619 29.50 9.58 6.68
CA CYS A 619 28.90 8.26 6.84
C CYS A 619 27.41 8.27 6.48
N ARG A 620 26.66 9.31 6.87
CA ARG A 620 25.23 9.43 6.54
C ARG A 620 25.01 9.62 5.03
N GLN A 621 25.77 10.49 4.39
CA GLN A 621 25.69 10.73 2.94
C GLN A 621 26.10 9.48 2.15
N PHE A 622 27.20 8.84 2.54
CA PHE A 622 27.66 7.60 1.93
C PHE A 622 26.62 6.49 2.04
N ARG A 623 25.98 6.33 3.21
CA ARG A 623 24.90 5.36 3.39
C ARG A 623 23.70 5.63 2.49
N ILE A 624 23.27 6.89 2.38
CA ILE A 624 22.15 7.28 1.50
C ILE A 624 22.49 6.98 0.04
N LEU A 625 23.70 7.34 -0.41
CA LEU A 625 24.16 7.09 -1.76
C LEU A 625 24.28 5.60 -2.07
N LEU A 626 24.85 4.81 -1.15
CA LEU A 626 24.92 3.35 -1.28
C LEU A 626 23.53 2.73 -1.37
N SER A 627 22.59 3.15 -0.51
CA SER A 627 21.21 2.68 -0.54
C SER A 627 20.51 3.00 -1.88
N GLN A 628 20.72 4.22 -2.41
CA GLN A 628 20.18 4.61 -3.71
C GLN A 628 20.80 3.80 -4.87
N MET A 629 22.12 3.58 -4.86
CA MET A 629 22.79 2.76 -5.87
C MET A 629 22.29 1.32 -5.83
N VAL A 630 22.24 0.71 -4.65
CA VAL A 630 21.71 -0.64 -4.45
C VAL A 630 20.27 -0.75 -4.95
N PHE A 631 19.43 0.23 -4.66
CA PHE A 631 18.06 0.27 -5.13
C PHE A 631 17.96 0.35 -6.66
N VAL A 632 18.73 1.25 -7.30
CA VAL A 632 18.74 1.40 -8.77
C VAL A 632 19.25 0.13 -9.45
N PHE A 633 20.35 -0.46 -8.98
CA PHE A 633 20.86 -1.72 -9.52
C PHE A 633 19.87 -2.86 -9.34
N THR A 634 19.20 -2.93 -8.18
CA THR A 634 18.17 -3.93 -7.92
C THR A 634 17.01 -3.80 -8.91
N ILE A 635 16.51 -2.58 -9.14
CA ILE A 635 15.47 -2.34 -10.15
C ILE A 635 15.96 -2.75 -11.53
N PHE A 636 17.18 -2.36 -11.92
CA PHE A 636 17.72 -2.68 -13.23
C PHE A 636 17.83 -4.19 -13.46
N PHE A 637 18.45 -4.93 -12.53
CA PHE A 637 18.57 -6.38 -12.64
C PHE A 637 17.22 -7.07 -12.60
N TYR A 638 16.30 -6.61 -11.74
CA TYR A 638 14.95 -7.13 -11.68
C TYR A 638 14.22 -6.96 -13.03
N LEU A 639 14.24 -5.76 -13.62
CA LEU A 639 13.62 -5.51 -14.93
C LEU A 639 14.22 -6.38 -16.04
N LEU A 640 15.54 -6.57 -16.03
CA LEU A 640 16.23 -7.43 -16.98
C LEU A 640 15.78 -8.90 -16.86
N VAL A 641 15.73 -9.43 -15.63
CA VAL A 641 15.29 -10.82 -15.37
C VAL A 641 13.81 -10.99 -15.69
N SER A 642 12.96 -10.02 -15.35
CA SER A 642 11.54 -10.06 -15.69
C SER A 642 11.30 -10.02 -17.19
N LEU A 643 12.06 -9.22 -17.94
CA LEU A 643 11.98 -9.20 -19.40
C LEU A 643 12.40 -10.55 -20.00
N LEU A 644 13.52 -11.12 -19.52
CA LEU A 644 13.97 -12.45 -19.95
C LEU A 644 12.92 -13.52 -19.65
N THR A 645 12.31 -13.49 -18.47
CA THR A 645 11.31 -14.48 -18.06
C THR A 645 10.00 -14.31 -18.84
N LEU A 646 9.59 -13.08 -19.17
CA LEU A 646 8.42 -12.81 -20.01
C LEU A 646 8.62 -13.32 -21.45
N LEU A 647 9.83 -13.16 -21.99
CA LEU A 647 10.19 -13.58 -23.34
C LEU A 647 10.52 -15.09 -23.43
N TYR A 648 10.78 -15.74 -22.31
CA TYR A 648 11.18 -17.15 -22.29
C TYR A 648 10.11 -18.09 -22.85
N PRO A 649 8.81 -18.06 -22.43
CA PRO A 649 7.81 -18.97 -22.96
C PRO A 649 7.64 -18.94 -24.49
N PRO A 650 7.48 -17.78 -25.15
CA PRO A 650 7.34 -17.76 -26.60
C PRO A 650 8.62 -18.20 -27.32
N ILE A 651 9.81 -17.81 -26.85
CA ILE A 651 11.08 -18.17 -27.52
C ILE A 651 11.35 -19.68 -27.38
N SER A 652 11.25 -20.22 -26.16
CA SER A 652 11.45 -21.66 -25.90
C SER A 652 10.49 -22.51 -26.72
N PHE A 653 9.22 -22.10 -26.84
CA PHE A 653 8.26 -22.87 -27.61
C PHE A 653 8.58 -22.87 -29.10
N VAL A 654 8.95 -21.72 -29.68
CA VAL A 654 9.33 -21.67 -31.10
C VAL A 654 10.54 -22.56 -31.36
N MET A 655 11.52 -22.56 -30.45
CA MET A 655 12.67 -23.47 -30.51
C MET A 655 12.22 -24.95 -30.45
N ILE A 656 11.43 -25.34 -29.45
CA ILE A 656 10.93 -26.71 -29.28
C ILE A 656 10.08 -27.15 -30.49
N LEU A 657 9.20 -26.28 -30.98
CA LEU A 657 8.35 -26.55 -32.14
C LEU A 657 9.20 -26.77 -33.40
N SER A 658 10.20 -25.91 -33.63
CA SER A 658 11.10 -26.06 -34.78
C SER A 658 11.88 -27.38 -34.76
N GLN A 659 12.36 -27.80 -33.57
CA GLN A 659 13.05 -29.08 -33.40
C GLN A 659 12.13 -30.27 -33.67
N ARG A 660 10.86 -30.16 -33.27
CA ARG A 660 9.85 -31.22 -33.47
C ARG A 660 9.39 -31.33 -34.92
N LEU A 661 9.18 -30.21 -35.61
CA LEU A 661 8.83 -30.23 -37.04
C LEU A 661 9.94 -30.85 -37.90
N GLY A 662 11.19 -30.84 -37.42
CA GLY A 662 12.33 -31.50 -38.07
C GLY A 662 12.44 -33.00 -37.82
N THR A 663 11.78 -33.57 -36.80
CA THR A 663 11.92 -34.98 -36.41
C THR A 663 10.68 -35.79 -36.78
N GLN A 664 10.68 -36.42 -37.96
CA GLN A 664 9.63 -37.34 -38.38
C GLN A 664 9.67 -38.62 -37.51
N GLY A 665 8.76 -38.75 -36.54
CA GLY A 665 8.59 -39.97 -35.74
C GLY A 665 8.58 -39.79 -34.22
N ALA A 666 8.63 -38.56 -33.69
CA ALA A 666 8.55 -38.35 -32.24
C ALA A 666 7.17 -38.73 -31.69
N SER A 667 7.10 -39.72 -30.79
CA SER A 667 5.89 -40.06 -30.04
C SER A 667 5.50 -38.91 -29.11
N TRP A 668 4.18 -38.68 -28.99
CA TRP A 668 3.62 -37.74 -28.02
C TRP A 668 3.50 -38.41 -26.65
N ASP A 669 4.55 -38.31 -25.84
CA ASP A 669 4.44 -38.70 -24.43
C ASP A 669 3.56 -37.70 -23.68
N GLY A 670 2.81 -38.18 -22.68
CA GLY A 670 1.85 -37.35 -21.94
C GLY A 670 2.47 -36.11 -21.29
N VAL A 671 3.75 -36.18 -20.89
CA VAL A 671 4.51 -35.03 -20.37
C VAL A 671 4.65 -33.91 -21.41
N ARG A 672 4.92 -34.26 -22.67
CA ARG A 672 5.05 -33.31 -23.79
C ARG A 672 3.70 -32.71 -24.16
N THR A 673 2.64 -33.51 -24.09
CA THR A 673 1.26 -33.03 -24.26
C THR A 673 0.90 -32.03 -23.16
N PHE A 674 1.20 -32.34 -21.90
CA PHE A 674 0.98 -31.43 -20.77
C PHE A 674 1.75 -30.10 -20.94
N GLN A 675 3.03 -30.14 -21.30
CA GLN A 675 3.82 -28.94 -21.59
C GLN A 675 3.21 -28.09 -22.72
N THR A 676 2.68 -28.74 -23.76
CA THR A 676 2.05 -28.06 -24.90
C THR A 676 0.74 -27.38 -24.47
N ILE A 677 -0.05 -28.03 -23.59
CA ILE A 677 -1.23 -27.42 -22.99
C ILE A 677 -0.86 -26.18 -22.17
N LEU A 678 0.15 -26.29 -21.28
CA LEU A 678 0.63 -25.15 -20.50
C LEU A 678 1.05 -23.99 -21.40
N PHE A 679 1.77 -24.27 -22.49
CA PHE A 679 2.15 -23.25 -23.47
C PHE A 679 0.93 -22.58 -24.12
N CYS A 680 -0.02 -23.35 -24.64
CA CYS A 680 -1.22 -22.81 -25.29
C CYS A 680 -2.00 -21.90 -24.33
N VAL A 681 -2.12 -22.30 -23.07
CA VAL A 681 -2.76 -21.47 -22.03
C VAL A 681 -1.93 -20.22 -21.74
N CYS A 682 -0.61 -20.31 -21.64
CA CYS A 682 0.28 -19.14 -21.49
C CYS A 682 0.11 -18.12 -22.62
N VAL A 683 0.08 -18.57 -23.88
CA VAL A 683 -0.12 -17.69 -25.05
C VAL A 683 -1.49 -17.03 -25.00
N LEU A 684 -2.54 -17.79 -24.69
CA LEU A 684 -3.88 -17.24 -24.55
C LEU A 684 -3.93 -16.16 -23.46
N LEU A 685 -3.35 -16.45 -22.29
CA LEU A 685 -3.29 -15.50 -21.17
C LEU A 685 -2.45 -14.27 -21.50
N LEU A 686 -1.32 -14.43 -22.20
CA LEU A 686 -0.49 -13.31 -22.65
C LEU A 686 -1.25 -12.43 -23.64
N ALA A 687 -1.98 -13.01 -24.58
CA ALA A 687 -2.82 -12.26 -25.52
C ALA A 687 -3.93 -11.48 -24.79
N LEU A 688 -4.60 -12.12 -23.81
CA LEU A 688 -5.60 -11.48 -22.96
C LEU A 688 -4.99 -10.36 -22.10
N LEU A 689 -3.77 -10.55 -21.59
CA LEU A 689 -3.03 -9.54 -20.85
C LEU A 689 -2.67 -8.36 -21.73
N ILE A 690 -2.10 -8.58 -22.92
CA ILE A 690 -1.79 -7.51 -23.88
C ILE A 690 -3.07 -6.73 -24.21
N TRP A 691 -4.17 -7.42 -24.51
CA TRP A 691 -5.47 -6.80 -24.73
C TRP A 691 -5.93 -5.96 -23.54
N LYS A 692 -5.79 -6.48 -22.32
CA LYS A 692 -6.16 -5.75 -21.09
C LYS A 692 -5.24 -4.57 -20.81
N VAL A 693 -3.94 -4.69 -21.03
CA VAL A 693 -2.99 -3.56 -20.92
C VAL A 693 -3.37 -2.48 -21.92
N LEU A 694 -3.61 -2.83 -23.18
CA LEU A 694 -3.98 -1.86 -24.21
C LEU A 694 -5.31 -1.15 -23.92
N THR A 695 -6.22 -1.76 -23.17
CA THR A 695 -7.52 -1.17 -22.81
C THR A 695 -7.49 -0.42 -21.46
N VAL A 696 -6.78 -0.95 -20.45
CA VAL A 696 -6.74 -0.40 -19.09
C VAL A 696 -5.64 0.64 -18.92
N LEU A 697 -4.47 0.43 -19.50
CA LEU A 697 -3.31 1.31 -19.31
C LEU A 697 -3.56 2.73 -19.84
N PRO A 698 -4.16 2.96 -21.03
CA PRO A 698 -4.46 4.32 -21.47
C PRO A 698 -5.44 5.01 -20.55
N TRP A 699 -6.48 4.30 -20.08
CA TRP A 699 -7.44 4.83 -19.11
C TRP A 699 -6.74 5.21 -17.80
N TYR A 700 -5.87 4.33 -17.30
CA TYR A 700 -5.14 4.55 -16.06
C TYR A 700 -4.12 5.69 -16.14
N ILE A 701 -3.31 5.72 -17.22
CA ILE A 701 -2.36 6.81 -17.49
C ILE A 701 -3.11 8.13 -17.62
N LYS A 702 -4.26 8.13 -18.30
CA LYS A 702 -5.11 9.32 -18.42
C LYS A 702 -5.59 9.79 -17.04
N CYS A 703 -6.13 8.90 -16.21
CA CYS A 703 -6.51 9.21 -14.83
C CYS A 703 -5.35 9.78 -14.01
N LEU A 704 -4.17 9.14 -14.05
CA LEU A 704 -2.97 9.62 -13.35
C LEU A 704 -2.49 10.97 -13.88
N TRP A 705 -2.50 11.16 -15.19
CA TRP A 705 -2.09 12.40 -15.85
C TRP A 705 -2.98 13.58 -15.46
N HIS A 706 -4.28 13.33 -15.27
CA HIS A 706 -5.24 14.31 -14.75
C HIS A 706 -5.13 14.51 -13.23
N MET A 707 -4.76 13.49 -12.45
CA MET A 707 -4.61 13.59 -10.99
C MET A 707 -3.28 14.23 -10.55
N THR A 708 -2.19 14.06 -11.29
CA THR A 708 -0.84 14.53 -10.90
C THR A 708 -0.73 16.05 -10.67
N PRO A 709 -1.36 16.94 -11.48
CA PRO A 709 -1.38 18.37 -11.21
C PRO A 709 -2.16 18.72 -9.93
N ILE A 710 -3.23 17.97 -9.66
CA ILE A 710 -4.11 18.19 -8.51
C ILE A 710 -3.34 17.86 -7.22
N THR A 711 -2.69 16.71 -7.17
CA THR A 711 -1.91 16.29 -5.98
C THR A 711 -0.72 17.21 -5.74
N ARG A 712 -0.02 17.65 -6.79
CA ARG A 712 1.05 18.66 -6.67
C ARG A 712 0.51 20.01 -6.19
N GLY A 713 -0.62 20.44 -6.72
CA GLY A 713 -1.32 21.66 -6.30
C GLY A 713 -1.67 21.64 -4.83
N ILE A 714 -2.26 20.54 -4.35
CA ILE A 714 -2.63 20.35 -2.93
C ILE A 714 -1.38 20.42 -2.03
N SER A 715 -0.27 19.74 -2.38
CA SER A 715 0.95 19.80 -1.57
C SER A 715 1.55 21.20 -1.44
N ILE A 716 1.41 22.02 -2.48
CA ILE A 716 1.85 23.42 -2.48
C ILE A 716 0.89 24.26 -1.65
N ILE A 717 -0.43 24.07 -1.83
CA ILE A 717 -1.47 24.72 -1.03
C ILE A 717 -1.26 24.42 0.46
N THR A 718 -1.08 23.17 0.87
CA THR A 718 -0.85 22.78 2.27
C THR A 718 0.37 23.48 2.86
N ARG A 719 1.47 23.60 2.09
CA ARG A 719 2.66 24.33 2.54
C ARG A 719 2.44 25.84 2.63
N SER A 720 1.74 26.42 1.67
CA SER A 720 1.46 27.86 1.64
C SER A 720 0.46 28.25 2.72
N LEU A 721 -0.55 27.43 3.00
CA LEU A 721 -1.54 27.65 4.06
C LEU A 721 -0.94 27.55 5.47
N ASN A 722 0.16 26.81 5.63
CA ASN A 722 0.91 26.72 6.89
C ASN A 722 1.90 27.87 7.10
N MET A 723 2.02 28.82 6.17
CA MET A 723 2.84 30.02 6.39
C MET A 723 2.02 31.10 7.12
N PRO A 724 2.40 31.50 8.34
CA PRO A 724 1.71 32.57 9.05
C PRO A 724 1.85 33.90 8.29
N GLY A 725 0.72 34.53 7.96
CA GLY A 725 0.67 35.87 7.37
C GLY A 725 0.43 35.97 5.86
N SER A 726 0.28 34.87 5.12
CA SER A 726 -0.10 34.95 3.69
C SER A 726 -1.60 35.16 3.53
N ASP A 727 -2.01 36.09 2.65
CA ASP A 727 -3.42 36.21 2.24
C ASP A 727 -3.86 34.94 1.50
N LYS A 728 -4.57 34.08 2.23
CA LYS A 728 -5.03 32.76 1.75
C LYS A 728 -5.85 32.86 0.46
N ALA A 729 -6.58 33.97 0.27
CA ALA A 729 -7.39 34.19 -0.92
C ALA A 729 -6.53 34.41 -2.17
N THR A 730 -5.43 35.16 -2.04
CA THR A 730 -4.51 35.41 -3.17
C THR A 730 -3.77 34.13 -3.57
N VAL A 731 -3.39 33.30 -2.59
CA VAL A 731 -2.74 32.00 -2.85
C VAL A 731 -3.70 31.05 -3.56
N LEU A 732 -4.96 30.98 -3.12
CA LEU A 732 -5.96 30.12 -3.75
C LEU A 732 -6.27 30.55 -5.19
N ASP A 733 -6.45 31.86 -5.42
CA ASP A 733 -6.68 32.42 -6.75
C ASP A 733 -5.50 32.14 -7.69
N HIS A 734 -4.27 32.30 -7.20
CA HIS A 734 -3.08 32.03 -8.02
C HIS A 734 -2.96 30.54 -8.39
N VAL A 735 -3.29 29.62 -7.47
CA VAL A 735 -3.30 28.19 -7.75
C VAL A 735 -4.44 27.83 -8.71
N PHE A 736 -5.63 28.39 -8.52
CA PHE A 736 -6.77 28.18 -9.40
C PHE A 736 -6.47 28.65 -10.84
N ARG A 737 -5.95 29.87 -10.98
CA ARG A 737 -5.52 30.41 -12.27
C ARG A 737 -4.50 29.51 -12.96
N ARG A 738 -3.53 28.99 -12.20
CA ARG A 738 -2.54 28.04 -12.71
C ARG A 738 -3.16 26.71 -13.16
N VAL A 739 -4.16 26.21 -12.44
CA VAL A 739 -4.92 25.02 -12.80
C VAL A 739 -5.69 25.25 -14.10
N VAL A 740 -6.43 26.37 -14.21
CA VAL A 740 -7.20 26.72 -15.41
C VAL A 740 -6.29 26.91 -16.62
N THR A 741 -5.17 27.62 -16.47
CA THR A 741 -4.16 27.77 -17.53
C THR A 741 -3.58 26.43 -17.96
N THR A 742 -3.23 25.56 -17.00
CA THR A 742 -2.67 24.23 -17.31
C THR A 742 -3.70 23.36 -18.03
N TYR A 743 -4.98 23.46 -17.66
CA TYR A 743 -6.05 22.73 -18.33
C TYR A 743 -6.35 23.28 -19.72
N SER A 744 -6.49 24.59 -19.86
CA SER A 744 -6.70 25.26 -21.15
C SER A 744 -5.61 24.88 -22.15
N ALA A 745 -4.34 24.94 -21.73
CA ALA A 745 -3.20 24.53 -22.55
C ALA A 745 -3.24 23.05 -22.96
N ARG A 746 -3.82 22.17 -22.14
CA ARG A 746 -3.88 20.71 -22.39
C ARG A 746 -5.11 20.29 -23.19
N SER A 747 -6.26 20.90 -22.93
CA SER A 747 -7.52 20.60 -23.60
C SER A 747 -7.64 21.29 -24.96
N GLY A 748 -6.83 22.32 -25.21
CA GLY A 748 -6.98 23.19 -26.38
C GLY A 748 -8.18 24.13 -26.29
N ARG A 749 -8.93 24.13 -25.17
CA ARG A 749 -10.02 25.07 -24.93
C ARG A 749 -9.45 26.39 -24.42
N PRO A 750 -9.92 27.55 -24.88
CA PRO A 750 -9.45 28.84 -24.38
C PRO A 750 -9.78 28.99 -22.90
N GLU A 751 -8.89 29.60 -22.12
CA GLU A 751 -9.07 29.77 -20.67
C GLU A 751 -10.42 30.39 -20.32
N LEU A 752 -10.89 31.33 -21.15
CA LEU A 752 -12.17 32.01 -20.96
C LEU A 752 -13.36 31.05 -20.96
N ASP A 753 -13.36 30.03 -21.82
CA ASP A 753 -14.43 29.01 -21.85
C ASP A 753 -14.40 28.14 -20.60
N VAL A 754 -13.19 27.89 -20.07
CA VAL A 754 -13.01 27.13 -18.83
C VAL A 754 -13.51 27.95 -17.64
N TYR A 755 -13.20 29.25 -17.59
CA TYR A 755 -13.75 30.16 -16.57
C TYR A 755 -15.27 30.31 -16.69
N ALA A 756 -15.80 30.46 -17.91
CA ALA A 756 -17.24 30.59 -18.13
C ALA A 756 -18.00 29.32 -17.69
N GLU A 757 -17.45 28.14 -17.96
CA GLU A 757 -18.01 26.87 -17.49
C GLU A 757 -17.93 26.75 -15.96
N VAL A 758 -16.84 27.22 -15.34
CA VAL A 758 -16.72 27.30 -13.87
C VAL A 758 -17.77 28.23 -13.29
N ASP A 759 -17.96 29.41 -13.89
CA ASP A 759 -18.89 30.43 -13.41
C ASP A 759 -20.35 30.00 -13.61
N GLU A 760 -20.69 29.40 -14.75
CA GLU A 760 -22.03 28.86 -15.05
C GLU A 760 -22.42 27.75 -14.06
N HIS A 761 -21.46 26.90 -13.67
CA HIS A 761 -21.67 25.90 -12.62
C HIS A 761 -21.73 26.51 -11.21
N GLY A 762 -20.98 27.58 -10.96
CA GLY A 762 -21.03 28.33 -9.70
C GLY A 762 -22.39 28.98 -9.45
N GLU A 763 -23.00 29.58 -10.48
CA GLU A 763 -24.30 30.27 -10.38
C GLU A 763 -25.48 29.31 -10.12
N GLY A 764 -25.40 28.07 -10.62
CA GLY A 764 -26.44 27.04 -10.40
C GLY A 764 -26.48 26.45 -8.98
N SER A 765 -25.50 26.75 -8.13
CA SER A 765 -25.33 26.15 -6.79
C SER A 765 -25.95 26.94 -5.62
N GLY A 766 -26.70 28.02 -5.92
CA GLY A 766 -27.45 28.75 -4.89
C GLY A 766 -26.59 29.60 -3.95
N GLY A 767 -25.44 30.10 -4.41
CA GLY A 767 -24.69 31.18 -3.75
C GLY A 767 -24.07 30.84 -2.40
N ILE A 768 -24.03 29.56 -1.98
CA ILE A 768 -23.32 29.11 -0.77
C ILE A 768 -21.93 28.55 -1.10
N CYS A 769 -21.54 28.48 -2.38
CA CYS A 769 -20.19 28.04 -2.78
C CYS A 769 -19.57 28.98 -3.82
N THR A 770 -19.30 30.24 -3.46
CA THR A 770 -18.23 31.00 -4.10
C THR A 770 -16.89 30.59 -3.50
N ALA A 771 -16.43 29.39 -3.87
CA ALA A 771 -15.05 28.96 -3.73
C ALA A 771 -14.78 27.80 -4.73
N TYR A 772 -14.47 28.17 -5.97
CA TYR A 772 -13.53 27.48 -6.87
C TYR A 772 -13.45 25.95 -6.73
N CYS A 773 -14.56 25.26 -7.00
CA CYS A 773 -14.70 23.86 -6.62
C CYS A 773 -14.11 22.89 -7.67
N MET A 774 -13.61 21.76 -7.16
CA MET A 774 -13.11 20.61 -7.92
C MET A 774 -14.14 19.97 -8.86
N GLU A 775 -15.41 20.42 -8.83
CA GLU A 775 -16.44 20.19 -9.87
C GLU A 775 -15.91 20.47 -11.27
N CYS A 776 -15.20 21.59 -11.41
CA CYS A 776 -14.67 22.03 -12.69
C CYS A 776 -13.52 21.14 -13.11
N MET A 777 -12.62 20.78 -12.18
CA MET A 777 -11.51 19.83 -12.42
C MET A 777 -11.97 18.40 -12.76
N PHE A 778 -13.11 17.97 -12.22
CA PHE A 778 -13.70 16.67 -12.51
C PHE A 778 -14.41 16.63 -13.87
N LEU A 779 -15.14 17.69 -14.24
CA LEU A 779 -15.72 17.86 -15.59
C LEU A 779 -14.62 17.96 -16.66
N ILE A 780 -13.55 18.69 -16.36
CA ILE A 780 -12.29 18.79 -17.10
C ILE A 780 -11.62 17.42 -17.33
N GLY A 781 -11.61 16.56 -16.31
CA GLY A 781 -11.07 15.19 -16.41
C GLY A 781 -11.97 14.20 -17.17
N ARG A 782 -13.26 14.52 -17.34
CA ARG A 782 -14.25 13.69 -18.05
C ARG A 782 -14.46 14.12 -19.50
N ALA A 783 -14.29 15.41 -19.81
CA ALA A 783 -14.34 15.95 -21.17
C ALA A 783 -13.06 15.67 -21.96
N ALA A 784 -11.91 15.56 -21.27
CA ALA A 784 -10.66 15.05 -21.83
C ALA A 784 -10.76 13.55 -22.09
#